data_AF-A0AAP8MWB6-F1
#
_entry.id   AF-A0AAP8MWB6-F1
#
_cell.length_a   1.000
_cell.length_b   1.000
_cell.length_c   1.000
_cell.angle_alpha   90.00
_cell.angle_beta   90.00
_cell.angle_gamma   90.00
#
_symmetry.space_group_name_H-M   'P 1'
#
loop_
_entity.id
_entity.type
_entity.pdbx_description
1 polymer ?
#
loop_
_entity_poly.entity_id
_entity_poly.type
_entity_poly.pdbx_seq_one_letter_code
_entity_poly.pdbx_strand_id
1 'polypeptide(L)'
;MCRIDAPFGNRSLDEKKEPVERFVQALDELEIQGDFRTLLIKHFSENWIDVFYDSSRLEDALTTAHEQDSEPEKCVALAFCQNINIRFRLQPFRSDDSYRESSLFKFLTDVANTYFPTSPYSFYKAGIEKHFSSYAWFVRNHYGDELFFTTEFFNDDAFCSLNGNERLHILWDCLYFIAPPFDSLRYHSDDSTLFKGLLSLASSKDDSSSPCEHAQSIQLGLEFLQTWLKHEAEMGRISCDLSSFFGGTPWERLESLVWQKDFDNEGIKNSLTSWLNNTKRKLEKVLVLNFNVDNVEDLEAREWANHTERYFSDIYRDIQSDIDWNTYDHDKFDIRLKKELEDLCSQLTPKQLEAWIHWSIQQDFDHILSNKQRLPELSKSSERWVCEAFFSVWKDLFLTNLITLEASEQVHVLSATFPARRGEASEFIHACYEWWRGLFRQLPETDDFPKTLIPEWTVTATRCLHEQNLLPYIDKSIGILRKEITGACQPKEQKRYDDQLKQLLEGLDRLHPNKSFRHRLLLMRSYTLPLSDQSISLGNPLNQSNLTQWYIPVSDLATRLFEKHLDVKLTEPAENRLKALMEPYVTCTNELAEFCLSRLRLRKGEKARDKQYTTEQIVEQSSVWRQGYLKALTELGVDLNGKVHKAVYFIKQSDPDPDVRTIASECYKAVRRKTKKNSTIPDLKRGIIAAEWWLLICQRQNLGMAINHEDALKTRRNLMRNP
;
A
#
# COMPACT_ATOMS: atom_id res chain seq x y z
N MET A 1 83.34 -44.32 -50.84
CA MET A 1 83.42 -42.93 -51.36
C MET A 1 82.19 -42.70 -52.21
N CYS A 2 81.58 -41.52 -52.07
CA CYS A 2 80.35 -41.00 -52.69
C CYS A 2 79.05 -41.17 -51.89
N ARG A 3 78.47 -40.00 -51.62
CA ARG A 3 77.45 -39.61 -50.65
C ARG A 3 76.05 -40.08 -51.08
N ILE A 4 75.31 -40.61 -50.11
CA ILE A 4 73.86 -40.51 -50.04
C ILE A 4 73.64 -39.33 -49.08
N ASP A 5 73.11 -38.22 -49.58
CA ASP A 5 72.42 -37.18 -48.81
C ASP A 5 72.00 -36.06 -49.76
N ALA A 6 70.72 -36.06 -50.12
CA ALA A 6 69.97 -34.85 -50.45
C ALA A 6 68.51 -35.11 -50.09
N PRO A 7 68.01 -34.58 -48.95
CA PRO A 7 66.58 -34.45 -48.77
C PRO A 7 66.11 -33.38 -49.77
N PHE A 8 65.05 -33.65 -50.50
CA PHE A 8 64.37 -32.64 -51.32
C PHE A 8 63.74 -31.59 -50.38
N GLY A 9 64.56 -30.64 -49.92
CA GLY A 9 64.13 -29.38 -49.37
C GLY A 9 64.01 -28.35 -50.50
N ASN A 10 62.91 -27.60 -50.46
CA ASN A 10 62.60 -26.41 -51.28
C ASN A 10 62.52 -26.65 -52.79
N ARG A 11 61.31 -27.03 -53.25
CA ARG A 11 60.89 -26.75 -54.62
C ARG A 11 60.79 -25.23 -54.79
N SER A 12 61.77 -24.63 -55.46
CA SER A 12 61.55 -23.40 -56.22
C SER A 12 60.60 -23.78 -57.37
N LEU A 13 59.30 -23.62 -57.15
CA LEU A 13 58.33 -23.52 -58.23
C LEU A 13 58.56 -22.15 -58.90
N ASP A 14 58.57 -22.10 -60.22
CA ASP A 14 58.71 -20.87 -61.02
C ASP A 14 57.86 -19.76 -60.38
N GLU A 15 58.50 -18.77 -59.76
CA GLU A 15 57.79 -17.62 -59.21
C GLU A 15 57.02 -16.97 -60.36
N LYS A 16 55.69 -16.94 -60.22
CA LYS A 16 54.85 -16.28 -61.20
C LYS A 16 55.25 -14.81 -61.30
N LYS A 17 55.42 -14.33 -62.53
CA LYS A 17 55.81 -12.93 -62.81
C LYS A 17 54.64 -11.96 -62.75
N GLU A 18 53.42 -12.47 -62.93
CA GLU A 18 52.20 -11.66 -62.85
C GLU A 18 51.81 -11.50 -61.37
N PRO A 19 51.56 -10.27 -60.88
CA PRO A 19 51.33 -10.00 -59.47
C PRO A 19 50.16 -10.77 -58.84
N VAL A 20 49.01 -10.88 -59.50
CA VAL A 20 47.83 -11.57 -58.97
C VAL A 20 48.09 -13.08 -58.87
N GLU A 21 48.68 -13.67 -59.91
CA GLU A 21 49.09 -15.09 -59.93
C GLU A 21 50.13 -15.39 -58.85
N ARG A 22 51.07 -14.46 -58.60
CA ARG A 22 52.07 -14.61 -57.52
C ARG A 22 51.44 -14.57 -56.14
N PHE A 23 50.42 -13.72 -55.95
CA PHE A 23 49.66 -13.66 -54.69
C PHE A 23 48.92 -14.97 -54.44
N VAL A 24 48.22 -15.49 -55.45
CA VAL A 24 47.51 -16.78 -55.36
C VAL A 24 48.50 -17.92 -55.12
N GLN A 25 49.65 -17.91 -55.80
CA GLN A 25 50.73 -18.89 -55.57
C GLN A 25 51.21 -18.87 -54.10
N ALA A 26 51.41 -17.69 -53.50
CA ALA A 26 51.80 -17.57 -52.09
C ALA A 26 50.75 -18.19 -51.14
N LEU A 27 49.46 -17.98 -51.41
CA LEU A 27 48.37 -18.58 -50.65
C LEU A 27 48.34 -20.12 -50.79
N ASP A 28 48.64 -20.64 -51.97
CA ASP A 28 48.69 -22.09 -52.24
C ASP A 28 49.89 -22.76 -51.56
N GLU A 29 51.07 -22.11 -51.60
CA GLU A 29 52.31 -22.62 -50.99
C GLU A 29 52.22 -22.69 -49.45
N LEU A 30 51.42 -21.81 -48.84
CA LEU A 30 51.14 -21.81 -47.40
C LEU A 30 49.83 -22.55 -47.03
N GLU A 31 49.25 -23.30 -47.97
CA GLU A 31 48.02 -24.09 -47.78
C GLU A 31 46.85 -23.28 -47.19
N ILE A 32 46.72 -22.00 -47.56
CA ILE A 32 45.66 -21.11 -47.07
C ILE A 32 44.36 -21.39 -47.82
N GLN A 33 43.32 -21.77 -47.06
CA GLN A 33 41.99 -22.17 -47.55
C GLN A 33 40.87 -21.38 -46.84
N GLY A 34 39.62 -21.69 -47.18
CA GLY A 34 38.44 -21.20 -46.47
C GLY A 34 38.08 -19.74 -46.74
N ASP A 35 37.31 -19.16 -45.83
CA ASP A 35 36.82 -17.77 -45.93
C ASP A 35 37.97 -16.77 -45.77
N PHE A 36 39.00 -17.13 -44.98
CA PHE A 36 40.24 -16.35 -44.90
C PHE A 36 40.88 -16.18 -46.29
N ARG A 37 41.07 -17.27 -47.05
CA ARG A 37 41.59 -17.20 -48.43
C ARG A 37 40.75 -16.27 -49.31
N THR A 38 39.42 -16.42 -49.25
CA THR A 38 38.48 -15.65 -50.07
C THR A 38 38.59 -14.15 -49.79
N LEU A 39 38.66 -13.77 -48.52
CA LEU A 39 38.81 -12.38 -48.09
C LEU A 39 40.16 -11.78 -48.52
N LEU A 40 41.25 -12.55 -48.45
CA LEU A 40 42.56 -12.10 -48.91
C LEU A 40 42.61 -11.84 -50.41
N ILE A 41 42.05 -12.74 -51.21
CA ILE A 41 41.99 -12.56 -52.66
C ILE A 41 41.16 -11.32 -53.00
N LYS A 42 39.99 -11.15 -52.36
CA LYS A 42 39.09 -10.03 -52.61
C LYS A 42 39.75 -8.67 -52.37
N HIS A 43 40.51 -8.52 -51.29
CA HIS A 43 41.01 -7.21 -50.86
C HIS A 43 42.46 -6.91 -51.22
N PHE A 44 43.28 -7.96 -51.41
CA PHE A 44 44.72 -7.79 -51.55
C PHE A 44 45.32 -8.33 -52.86
N SER A 45 44.62 -9.18 -53.63
CA SER A 45 45.25 -9.84 -54.79
C SER A 45 45.78 -8.88 -55.87
N GLU A 46 45.12 -7.74 -56.09
CA GLU A 46 45.52 -6.75 -57.09
C GLU A 46 46.50 -5.69 -56.57
N ASN A 47 46.63 -5.55 -55.24
CA ASN A 47 47.39 -4.46 -54.61
C ASN A 47 48.37 -4.96 -53.52
N TRP A 48 48.66 -6.25 -53.43
CA TRP A 48 49.49 -6.79 -52.35
C TRP A 48 50.94 -6.28 -52.39
N ILE A 49 51.52 -6.03 -53.58
CA ILE A 49 52.82 -5.37 -53.71
C ILE A 49 52.72 -3.97 -53.08
N ASP A 50 51.57 -3.34 -53.29
CA ASP A 50 51.17 -2.10 -52.68
C ASP A 50 50.75 -2.20 -51.19
N VAL A 51 50.92 -3.34 -50.54
CA VAL A 51 50.65 -3.48 -49.10
C VAL A 51 51.86 -4.04 -48.37
N PHE A 52 52.45 -5.09 -48.93
CA PHE A 52 53.54 -5.87 -48.36
C PHE A 52 54.91 -5.55 -48.95
N TYR A 53 54.99 -4.76 -50.03
CA TYR A 53 56.22 -4.35 -50.75
C TYR A 53 56.89 -5.45 -51.58
N ASP A 54 57.13 -6.62 -51.02
CA ASP A 54 57.75 -7.77 -51.69
C ASP A 54 57.16 -9.12 -51.24
N SER A 55 57.51 -10.19 -51.95
CA SER A 55 57.00 -11.54 -51.68
C SER A 55 57.43 -12.09 -50.33
N SER A 56 58.68 -11.81 -49.90
CA SER A 56 59.20 -12.25 -48.60
C SER A 56 58.34 -11.69 -47.45
N ARG A 57 58.00 -10.41 -47.51
CA ARG A 57 57.17 -9.74 -46.49
C ARG A 57 55.71 -10.19 -46.51
N LEU A 58 55.18 -10.55 -47.67
CA LEU A 58 53.86 -11.17 -47.78
C LEU A 58 53.86 -12.55 -47.10
N GLU A 59 54.84 -13.40 -47.44
CA GLU A 59 54.96 -14.75 -46.88
C GLU A 59 55.21 -14.75 -45.37
N ASP A 60 56.03 -13.83 -44.86
CA ASP A 60 56.23 -13.62 -43.41
C ASP A 60 54.90 -13.24 -42.72
N ALA A 61 54.12 -12.35 -43.32
CA ALA A 61 52.83 -11.92 -42.77
C ALA A 61 51.80 -13.05 -42.77
N LEU A 62 51.74 -13.82 -43.86
CA LEU A 62 50.86 -14.98 -43.98
C LEU A 62 51.27 -16.10 -43.00
N THR A 63 52.57 -16.33 -42.81
CA THR A 63 53.09 -17.30 -41.83
C THR A 63 52.69 -16.90 -40.42
N THR A 64 52.89 -15.64 -40.05
CA THR A 64 52.50 -15.10 -38.73
C THR A 64 51.00 -15.21 -38.50
N ALA A 65 50.19 -14.92 -39.52
CA ALA A 65 48.75 -15.09 -39.44
C ALA A 65 48.37 -16.57 -39.26
N HIS A 66 49.05 -17.48 -39.97
CA HIS A 66 48.77 -18.92 -39.91
C HIS A 66 49.09 -19.56 -38.55
N GLU A 67 49.89 -18.91 -37.69
CA GLU A 67 50.14 -19.34 -36.31
C GLU A 67 48.91 -19.20 -35.39
N GLN A 68 47.85 -18.48 -35.80
CA GLN A 68 46.62 -18.35 -35.01
C GLN A 68 45.67 -19.55 -35.19
N ASP A 69 44.94 -19.89 -34.13
CA ASP A 69 44.09 -21.09 -34.09
C ASP A 69 42.77 -20.92 -34.88
N SER A 70 42.22 -19.69 -34.96
CA SER A 70 40.93 -19.43 -35.62
C SER A 70 41.03 -18.50 -36.84
N GLU A 71 40.24 -18.75 -37.89
CA GLU A 71 40.20 -17.90 -39.10
C GLU A 71 40.00 -16.39 -38.83
N PRO A 72 39.14 -15.93 -37.91
CA PRO A 72 39.05 -14.50 -37.59
C PRO A 72 40.33 -13.96 -36.94
N GLU A 73 40.99 -14.71 -36.06
CA GLU A 73 42.27 -14.29 -35.48
C GLU A 73 43.38 -14.25 -36.54
N LYS A 74 43.37 -15.17 -37.53
CA LYS A 74 44.27 -15.11 -38.69
C LYS A 74 44.07 -13.81 -39.47
N CYS A 75 42.82 -13.42 -39.71
CA CYS A 75 42.48 -12.14 -40.36
C CYS A 75 43.03 -10.93 -39.59
N VAL A 76 42.82 -10.90 -38.27
CA VAL A 76 43.28 -9.80 -37.40
C VAL A 76 44.80 -9.77 -37.33
N ALA A 77 45.47 -10.91 -37.10
CA ALA A 77 46.92 -11.00 -37.06
C ALA A 77 47.58 -10.51 -38.36
N LEU A 78 46.99 -10.84 -39.51
CA LEU A 78 47.45 -10.33 -40.79
C LEU A 78 47.30 -8.79 -40.86
N ALA A 79 46.12 -8.27 -40.52
CA ALA A 79 45.79 -6.84 -40.58
C ALA A 79 46.72 -5.97 -39.72
N PHE A 80 47.26 -6.51 -38.62
CA PHE A 80 48.15 -5.80 -37.70
C PHE A 80 49.63 -6.20 -37.83
N CYS A 81 50.00 -6.99 -38.84
CA CYS A 81 51.39 -7.32 -39.12
C CYS A 81 52.23 -6.06 -39.40
N GLN A 82 53.50 -6.03 -38.94
CA GLN A 82 54.39 -4.85 -39.00
C GLN A 82 54.49 -4.23 -40.41
N ASN A 83 54.44 -5.05 -41.46
CA ASN A 83 54.53 -4.60 -42.86
C ASN A 83 53.28 -3.82 -43.32
N ILE A 84 52.08 -4.26 -42.91
CA ILE A 84 50.81 -3.53 -43.14
C ILE A 84 50.78 -2.24 -42.30
N ASN A 85 51.24 -2.34 -41.05
CA ASN A 85 51.23 -1.25 -40.07
C ASN A 85 52.07 -0.02 -40.52
N ILE A 86 53.21 -0.24 -41.19
CA ILE A 86 54.06 0.82 -41.73
C ILE A 86 53.38 1.58 -42.88
N ARG A 87 52.63 0.89 -43.75
CA ARG A 87 52.06 1.49 -44.96
C ARG A 87 50.71 2.15 -44.72
N PHE A 88 49.86 1.54 -43.91
CA PHE A 88 48.59 2.15 -43.52
C PHE A 88 48.74 3.19 -42.42
N ARG A 89 49.95 3.34 -41.83
CA ARG A 89 50.23 4.22 -40.68
C ARG A 89 49.03 4.20 -39.75
N LEU A 90 48.83 3.11 -39.02
CA LEU A 90 47.86 3.04 -37.94
C LEU A 90 48.31 3.99 -36.78
N GLN A 91 48.54 5.28 -37.08
CA GLN A 91 48.08 6.33 -36.21
C GLN A 91 46.59 6.05 -36.03
N PRO A 92 46.14 5.88 -34.79
CA PRO A 92 44.85 5.29 -34.46
C PRO A 92 43.79 5.99 -35.31
N PHE A 93 43.22 5.27 -36.27
CA PHE A 93 42.05 5.64 -37.05
C PHE A 93 41.81 7.16 -37.12
N ARG A 94 42.46 7.85 -38.07
CA ARG A 94 42.11 9.26 -38.30
C ARG A 94 40.62 9.33 -38.58
N SER A 95 39.93 10.29 -37.97
CA SER A 95 38.51 10.59 -38.23
C SER A 95 38.26 11.16 -39.65
N ASP A 96 39.21 10.96 -40.56
CA ASP A 96 39.22 11.45 -41.93
C ASP A 96 38.76 10.32 -42.85
N ASP A 97 37.96 10.66 -43.86
CA ASP A 97 37.40 9.76 -44.87
C ASP A 97 38.48 8.91 -45.57
N SER A 98 39.74 9.37 -45.57
CA SER A 98 40.89 8.63 -46.12
C SER A 98 41.11 7.25 -45.51
N TYR A 99 40.79 7.03 -44.23
CA TYR A 99 40.92 5.70 -43.61
C TYR A 99 39.78 4.74 -44.02
N ARG A 100 38.55 5.25 -44.08
CA ARG A 100 37.36 4.46 -44.47
C ARG A 100 37.46 3.96 -45.91
N GLU A 101 38.17 4.69 -46.77
CA GLU A 101 38.42 4.27 -48.14
C GLU A 101 39.53 3.23 -48.32
N SER A 102 40.32 2.96 -47.27
CA SER A 102 41.45 2.04 -47.33
C SER A 102 41.02 0.57 -47.53
N SER A 103 41.83 -0.19 -48.28
CA SER A 103 41.61 -1.63 -48.46
C SER A 103 41.66 -2.41 -47.14
N LEU A 104 42.45 -1.94 -46.16
CA LEU A 104 42.50 -2.53 -44.83
C LEU A 104 41.19 -2.36 -44.06
N PHE A 105 40.57 -1.17 -44.12
CA PHE A 105 39.27 -0.95 -43.51
C PHE A 105 38.19 -1.83 -44.15
N LYS A 106 38.11 -1.84 -45.49
CA LYS A 106 37.17 -2.67 -46.26
C LYS A 106 37.37 -4.17 -45.97
N PHE A 107 38.62 -4.62 -45.83
CA PHE A 107 38.93 -5.98 -45.40
C PHE A 107 38.41 -6.27 -43.99
N LEU A 108 38.71 -5.43 -43.00
CA LEU A 108 38.24 -5.63 -41.63
C LEU A 108 36.71 -5.54 -41.51
N THR A 109 36.05 -4.70 -42.31
CA THR A 109 34.58 -4.63 -42.38
C THR A 109 34.00 -5.94 -42.91
N ASP A 110 34.59 -6.53 -43.96
CA ASP A 110 34.14 -7.84 -44.44
C ASP A 110 34.44 -8.97 -43.44
N VAL A 111 35.55 -8.90 -42.71
CA VAL A 111 35.85 -9.82 -41.59
C VAL A 111 34.78 -9.71 -40.51
N ALA A 112 34.41 -8.50 -40.09
CA ALA A 112 33.33 -8.27 -39.13
C ALA A 112 32.00 -8.84 -39.64
N ASN A 113 31.63 -8.58 -40.90
CA ASN A 113 30.39 -9.07 -41.49
C ASN A 113 30.36 -10.60 -41.65
N THR A 114 31.51 -11.23 -41.89
CA THR A 114 31.62 -12.67 -42.11
C THR A 114 31.59 -13.45 -40.80
N TYR A 115 32.37 -13.00 -39.80
CA TYR A 115 32.59 -13.76 -38.56
C TYR A 115 31.89 -13.19 -37.32
N PHE A 116 31.56 -11.89 -37.31
CA PHE A 116 31.00 -11.18 -36.15
C PHE A 116 29.80 -10.28 -36.51
N PRO A 117 28.79 -10.76 -37.26
CA PRO A 117 27.72 -9.92 -37.80
C PRO A 117 26.87 -9.22 -36.72
N THR A 118 26.89 -9.72 -35.49
CA THR A 118 26.06 -9.23 -34.37
C THR A 118 26.87 -8.88 -33.11
N SER A 119 28.20 -8.98 -33.13
CA SER A 119 29.02 -8.81 -31.93
C SER A 119 30.30 -8.00 -32.18
N PRO A 120 30.22 -6.65 -32.17
CA PRO A 120 31.38 -5.78 -32.19
C PRO A 120 32.40 -6.09 -31.07
N TYR A 121 31.94 -6.53 -29.90
CA TYR A 121 32.81 -6.86 -28.79
C TYR A 121 33.62 -8.14 -29.04
N SER A 122 33.00 -9.18 -29.61
CA SER A 122 33.73 -10.39 -30.02
C SER A 122 34.81 -10.06 -31.06
N PHE A 123 34.49 -9.19 -32.01
CA PHE A 123 35.47 -8.79 -33.02
C PHE A 123 36.66 -8.03 -32.38
N TYR A 124 36.37 -7.14 -31.43
CA TYR A 124 37.41 -6.47 -30.66
C TYR A 124 38.29 -7.47 -29.88
N LYS A 125 37.68 -8.49 -29.27
CA LYS A 125 38.35 -9.54 -28.50
C LYS A 125 39.08 -10.57 -29.36
N ALA A 126 38.80 -10.67 -30.66
CA ALA A 126 39.49 -11.56 -31.60
C ALA A 126 40.95 -11.14 -31.91
N GLY A 127 41.56 -10.31 -31.05
CA GLY A 127 42.96 -9.89 -31.15
C GLY A 127 43.17 -8.39 -31.36
N ILE A 128 42.13 -7.62 -31.70
CA ILE A 128 42.25 -6.17 -31.91
C ILE A 128 42.67 -5.48 -30.61
N GLU A 129 42.20 -5.95 -29.46
CA GLU A 129 42.55 -5.40 -28.15
C GLU A 129 44.07 -5.40 -27.85
N LYS A 130 44.82 -6.36 -28.42
CA LYS A 130 46.29 -6.44 -28.26
C LYS A 130 47.00 -5.26 -28.95
N HIS A 131 46.35 -4.68 -29.94
CA HIS A 131 46.85 -3.56 -30.73
C HIS A 131 46.18 -2.24 -30.33
N PHE A 132 44.99 -2.31 -29.72
CA PHE A 132 44.18 -1.15 -29.40
C PHE A 132 43.48 -1.32 -28.04
N SER A 133 43.97 -0.63 -27.00
CA SER A 133 43.49 -0.85 -25.62
C SER A 133 42.11 -0.24 -25.30
N SER A 134 41.55 0.59 -26.18
CA SER A 134 40.24 1.24 -25.96
C SER A 134 39.17 0.67 -26.89
N TYR A 135 38.18 -0.01 -26.30
CA TYR A 135 37.02 -0.52 -27.01
C TYR A 135 36.16 0.61 -27.61
N ALA A 136 35.98 1.71 -26.89
CA ALA A 136 35.19 2.85 -27.35
C ALA A 136 35.75 3.45 -28.65
N TRP A 137 37.06 3.68 -28.69
CA TRP A 137 37.73 4.13 -29.91
C TRP A 137 37.56 3.14 -31.07
N PHE A 138 37.68 1.83 -30.81
CA PHE A 138 37.44 0.82 -31.84
C PHE A 138 36.02 0.92 -32.41
N VAL A 139 35.01 1.02 -31.54
CA VAL A 139 33.59 1.17 -31.93
C VAL A 139 33.37 2.41 -32.79
N ARG A 140 33.80 3.59 -32.32
CA ARG A 140 33.65 4.86 -33.06
C ARG A 140 34.21 4.76 -34.47
N ASN A 141 35.41 4.20 -34.59
CA ASN A 141 36.12 4.23 -35.86
C ASN A 141 35.63 3.17 -36.83
N HIS A 142 35.22 2.00 -36.34
CA HIS A 142 34.80 0.89 -37.18
C HIS A 142 33.29 0.88 -37.48
N TYR A 143 32.48 1.30 -36.51
CA TYR A 143 31.01 1.27 -36.60
C TYR A 143 30.35 2.66 -36.55
N GLY A 144 31.08 3.69 -36.12
CA GLY A 144 30.56 5.06 -36.00
C GLY A 144 30.07 5.41 -34.59
N ASP A 145 29.89 6.71 -34.35
CA ASP A 145 29.44 7.24 -33.05
C ASP A 145 27.99 6.84 -32.73
N GLU A 146 27.15 6.63 -33.75
CA GLU A 146 25.73 6.25 -33.56
C GLU A 146 25.56 4.91 -32.85
N LEU A 147 26.50 3.96 -33.03
CA LEU A 147 26.38 2.61 -32.48
C LEU A 147 26.26 2.62 -30.94
N PHE A 148 26.92 3.57 -30.26
CA PHE A 148 26.85 3.70 -28.79
C PHE A 148 25.44 3.91 -28.24
N PHE A 149 24.50 4.34 -29.08
CA PHE A 149 23.13 4.66 -28.69
C PHE A 149 22.12 3.62 -29.22
N THR A 150 22.60 2.46 -29.68
CA THR A 150 21.78 1.42 -30.29
C THR A 150 21.62 0.18 -29.42
N THR A 151 20.55 -0.58 -29.68
CA THR A 151 20.26 -1.82 -28.95
C THR A 151 21.36 -2.86 -29.20
N GLU A 152 21.89 -2.90 -30.41
CA GLU A 152 22.94 -3.81 -30.88
C GLU A 152 24.22 -3.69 -30.05
N PHE A 153 24.59 -2.48 -29.62
CA PHE A 153 25.74 -2.28 -28.75
C PHE A 153 25.53 -2.88 -27.36
N PHE A 154 24.37 -2.64 -26.75
CA PHE A 154 24.10 -3.10 -25.39
C PHE A 154 23.74 -4.59 -25.32
N ASN A 155 23.15 -5.15 -26.38
CA ASN A 155 22.71 -6.54 -26.46
C ASN A 155 23.68 -7.46 -27.20
N ASP A 156 24.93 -7.03 -27.40
CA ASP A 156 26.01 -7.90 -27.85
C ASP A 156 26.19 -9.06 -26.86
N ASP A 157 25.98 -10.30 -27.32
CA ASP A 157 26.00 -11.51 -26.48
C ASP A 157 27.34 -11.69 -25.75
N ALA A 158 28.46 -11.44 -26.42
CA ALA A 158 29.78 -11.56 -25.81
C ALA A 158 29.99 -10.46 -24.78
N PHE A 159 29.54 -9.24 -25.06
CA PHE A 159 29.59 -8.14 -24.11
C PHE A 159 28.65 -8.36 -22.91
N CYS A 160 27.52 -9.04 -23.10
CA CYS A 160 26.58 -9.43 -22.05
C CYS A 160 27.08 -10.60 -21.21
N SER A 161 27.97 -11.44 -21.76
CA SER A 161 28.57 -12.58 -21.04
C SER A 161 29.63 -12.18 -20.01
N LEU A 162 30.08 -10.92 -20.04
CA LEU A 162 31.01 -10.39 -19.05
C LEU A 162 30.41 -10.38 -17.64
N ASN A 163 31.27 -10.48 -16.63
CA ASN A 163 30.81 -10.21 -15.27
C ASN A 163 30.41 -8.73 -15.11
N GLY A 164 29.54 -8.45 -14.14
CA GLY A 164 28.97 -7.12 -13.95
C GLY A 164 30.03 -6.02 -13.79
N ASN A 165 31.12 -6.27 -13.06
CA ASN A 165 32.15 -5.26 -12.82
C ASN A 165 32.95 -4.93 -14.09
N GLU A 166 33.30 -5.92 -14.90
CA GLU A 166 34.01 -5.72 -16.17
C GLU A 166 33.16 -4.94 -17.17
N ARG A 167 31.87 -5.31 -17.28
CA ARG A 167 30.93 -4.61 -18.15
C ARG A 167 30.74 -3.16 -17.72
N LEU A 168 30.52 -2.91 -16.42
CA LEU A 168 30.41 -1.57 -15.86
C LEU A 168 31.66 -0.73 -16.16
N HIS A 169 32.85 -1.31 -16.00
CA HIS A 169 34.11 -0.61 -16.28
C HIS A 169 34.20 -0.14 -17.73
N ILE A 170 33.86 -1.02 -18.69
CA ILE A 170 33.87 -0.70 -20.12
C ILE A 170 32.84 0.39 -20.45
N LEU A 171 31.64 0.34 -19.87
CA LEU A 171 30.60 1.33 -20.11
C LEU A 171 30.96 2.72 -19.57
N TRP A 172 31.61 2.78 -18.40
CA TRP A 172 32.18 4.04 -17.91
C TRP A 172 33.31 4.55 -18.81
N ASP A 173 34.18 3.68 -19.30
CA ASP A 173 35.21 4.05 -20.28
C ASP A 173 34.62 4.61 -21.58
N CYS A 174 33.50 4.04 -22.06
CA CYS A 174 32.75 4.60 -23.19
C CYS A 174 32.16 5.98 -22.86
N LEU A 175 31.59 6.17 -21.67
CA LEU A 175 31.07 7.48 -21.27
C LEU A 175 32.17 8.55 -21.26
N TYR A 176 33.32 8.25 -20.67
CA TYR A 176 34.45 9.18 -20.62
C TYR A 176 34.96 9.52 -22.01
N PHE A 177 34.95 8.55 -22.91
CA PHE A 177 35.31 8.75 -24.31
C PHE A 177 34.31 9.67 -25.05
N ILE A 178 33.00 9.44 -24.87
CA ILE A 178 31.93 10.24 -25.50
C ILE A 178 31.88 11.66 -24.90
N ALA A 179 32.12 11.77 -23.60
CA ALA A 179 32.03 13.01 -22.85
C ALA A 179 33.31 13.26 -22.02
N PRO A 180 34.41 13.71 -22.66
CA PRO A 180 35.70 13.96 -22.00
C PRO A 180 35.66 14.86 -20.75
N PRO A 181 34.74 15.84 -20.60
CA PRO A 181 34.64 16.59 -19.34
C PRO A 181 34.46 15.71 -18.09
N PHE A 182 33.87 14.52 -18.22
CA PHE A 182 33.71 13.58 -17.10
C PHE A 182 35.02 12.86 -16.70
N ASP A 183 36.10 12.92 -17.49
CA ASP A 183 37.40 12.30 -17.12
C ASP A 183 37.95 12.82 -15.78
N SER A 184 37.63 14.06 -15.43
CA SER A 184 37.97 14.66 -14.13
C SER A 184 37.46 13.83 -12.94
N LEU A 185 36.33 13.14 -13.10
CA LEU A 185 35.74 12.27 -12.08
C LEU A 185 36.49 10.94 -11.92
N ARG A 186 37.21 10.50 -12.96
CA ARG A 186 38.03 9.29 -12.95
C ARG A 186 39.38 9.52 -12.30
N TYR A 187 40.08 10.59 -12.71
CA TYR A 187 41.48 10.82 -12.36
C TYR A 187 41.71 11.90 -11.28
N HIS A 188 40.64 12.49 -10.73
CA HIS A 188 40.74 13.64 -9.81
C HIS A 188 41.58 14.79 -10.40
N SER A 189 41.50 14.97 -11.72
CA SER A 189 42.20 16.02 -12.46
C SER A 189 41.41 17.34 -12.45
N ASP A 190 41.91 18.36 -13.13
CA ASP A 190 41.25 19.67 -13.24
C ASP A 190 39.76 19.54 -13.66
N ASP A 191 38.86 20.07 -12.83
CA ASP A 191 37.41 20.02 -12.98
C ASP A 191 36.86 21.24 -13.75
N SER A 192 37.73 22.14 -14.20
CA SER A 192 37.35 23.42 -14.84
C SER A 192 36.46 23.25 -16.07
N THR A 193 36.76 22.28 -16.93
CA THR A 193 35.99 21.99 -18.16
C THR A 193 34.62 21.41 -17.83
N LEU A 194 34.55 20.50 -16.84
CA LEU A 194 33.31 19.94 -16.31
C LEU A 194 32.42 21.05 -15.76
N PHE A 195 32.92 21.87 -14.85
CA PHE A 195 32.12 22.95 -14.27
C PHE A 195 31.70 24.01 -15.29
N LYS A 196 32.55 24.35 -16.25
CA LYS A 196 32.18 25.28 -17.33
C LYS A 196 31.01 24.74 -18.16
N GLY A 197 31.03 23.44 -18.49
CA GLY A 197 29.95 22.77 -19.19
C GLY A 197 28.67 22.69 -18.35
N LEU A 198 28.76 22.25 -17.10
CA LEU A 198 27.62 22.13 -16.18
C LEU A 198 26.95 23.48 -15.90
N LEU A 199 27.73 24.54 -15.68
CA LEU A 199 27.21 25.90 -15.47
C LEU A 199 26.48 26.42 -16.71
N SER A 200 27.01 26.14 -17.90
CA SER A 200 26.35 26.46 -19.17
C SER A 200 25.00 25.75 -19.29
N LEU A 201 24.90 24.47 -18.90
CA LEU A 201 23.66 23.70 -18.91
C LEU A 201 22.66 24.15 -17.83
N ALA A 202 23.15 24.50 -16.64
CA ALA A 202 22.31 24.97 -15.53
C ALA A 202 21.73 26.37 -15.78
N SER A 203 22.45 27.20 -16.56
CA SER A 203 22.06 28.59 -16.85
C SER A 203 21.19 28.72 -18.11
N SER A 204 21.15 27.72 -18.99
CA SER A 204 20.30 27.75 -20.19
C SER A 204 18.84 27.46 -19.85
N LYS A 205 18.14 28.43 -19.26
CA LYS A 205 16.68 28.35 -19.06
C LYS A 205 15.86 29.01 -20.17
N ASP A 206 16.47 29.86 -20.98
CA ASP A 206 15.91 30.46 -22.19
C ASP A 206 17.08 31.08 -22.99
N ASP A 207 16.89 31.24 -24.30
CA ASP A 207 17.76 31.90 -25.30
C ASP A 207 18.72 31.02 -26.14
N SER A 208 18.36 30.96 -27.43
CA SER A 208 19.09 30.96 -28.72
C SER A 208 20.64 30.94 -28.83
N SER A 209 21.41 30.90 -27.74
CA SER A 209 22.85 30.69 -27.78
C SER A 209 23.19 29.20 -27.77
N SER A 210 24.00 28.76 -28.73
CA SER A 210 24.49 27.37 -28.76
C SER A 210 25.22 27.05 -27.45
N PRO A 211 24.91 25.93 -26.78
CA PRO A 211 25.68 25.46 -25.63
C PRO A 211 27.17 25.40 -25.98
N CYS A 212 28.05 25.68 -25.01
CA CYS A 212 29.49 25.55 -25.25
C CYS A 212 29.85 24.09 -25.60
N GLU A 213 30.97 23.85 -26.29
CA GLU A 213 31.41 22.51 -26.73
C GLU A 213 31.43 21.49 -25.57
N HIS A 214 31.83 21.91 -24.37
CA HIS A 214 31.80 21.06 -23.18
C HIS A 214 30.38 20.71 -22.73
N ALA A 215 29.43 21.64 -22.83
CA ALA A 215 28.02 21.39 -22.53
C ALA A 215 27.38 20.41 -23.52
N GLN A 216 27.70 20.53 -24.82
CA GLN A 216 27.27 19.58 -25.85
C GLN A 216 27.82 18.17 -25.59
N SER A 217 29.11 18.06 -25.25
CA SER A 217 29.74 16.79 -24.91
C SER A 217 29.11 16.15 -23.67
N ILE A 218 28.85 16.92 -22.62
CA ILE A 218 28.15 16.44 -21.42
C ILE A 218 26.73 15.97 -21.77
N GLN A 219 26.01 16.70 -22.62
CA GLN A 219 24.67 16.31 -23.05
C GLN A 219 24.66 14.97 -23.79
N LEU A 220 25.62 14.74 -24.70
CA LEU A 220 25.81 13.44 -25.37
C LEU A 220 26.14 12.32 -24.38
N GLY A 221 26.98 12.60 -23.37
CA GLY A 221 27.26 11.64 -22.30
C GLY A 221 26.03 11.29 -21.46
N LEU A 222 25.17 12.26 -21.19
CA LEU A 222 23.90 12.03 -20.48
C LEU A 222 22.90 11.24 -21.33
N GLU A 223 22.88 11.46 -22.64
CA GLU A 223 22.10 10.65 -23.58
C GLU A 223 22.59 9.20 -23.59
N PHE A 224 23.91 8.99 -23.62
CA PHE A 224 24.50 7.64 -23.51
C PHE A 224 24.12 6.96 -22.19
N LEU A 225 24.19 7.68 -21.07
CA LEU A 225 23.76 7.16 -19.76
C LEU A 225 22.27 6.78 -19.75
N GLN A 226 21.40 7.57 -20.38
CA GLN A 226 19.97 7.24 -20.49
C GLN A 226 19.75 5.98 -21.32
N THR A 227 20.39 5.87 -22.48
CA THR A 227 20.28 4.69 -23.35
C THR A 227 20.84 3.44 -22.68
N TRP A 228 21.97 3.59 -21.98
CA TRP A 228 22.55 2.52 -21.19
C TRP A 228 21.59 2.04 -20.09
N LEU A 229 21.08 2.94 -19.25
CA LEU A 229 20.12 2.61 -18.19
C LEU A 229 18.87 1.92 -18.74
N LYS A 230 18.33 2.44 -19.85
CA LYS A 230 17.17 1.87 -20.52
C LYS A 230 17.39 0.40 -20.85
N HIS A 231 18.47 0.06 -21.57
CA HIS A 231 18.69 -1.31 -22.01
C HIS A 231 19.05 -2.27 -20.88
N GLU A 232 19.78 -1.81 -19.87
CA GLU A 232 20.03 -2.65 -18.69
C GLU A 232 18.74 -2.92 -17.90
N ALA A 233 17.82 -1.94 -17.83
CA ALA A 233 16.51 -2.11 -17.20
C ALA A 233 15.61 -3.09 -17.97
N GLU A 234 15.55 -2.96 -19.31
CA GLU A 234 14.77 -3.85 -20.19
C GLU A 234 15.21 -5.31 -20.06
N MET A 235 16.52 -5.51 -19.88
CA MET A 235 17.16 -6.82 -19.78
C MET A 235 17.22 -7.36 -18.34
N GLY A 236 16.72 -6.62 -17.34
CA GLY A 236 16.70 -7.04 -15.94
C GLY A 236 18.09 -7.19 -15.30
N ARG A 237 19.10 -6.47 -15.80
CA ARG A 237 20.49 -6.56 -15.32
C ARG A 237 20.85 -5.56 -14.23
N ILE A 238 19.97 -4.59 -13.99
CA ILE A 238 20.11 -3.59 -12.93
C ILE A 238 18.99 -3.71 -11.93
N SER A 239 19.31 -3.43 -10.68
CA SER A 239 18.32 -3.29 -9.62
C SER A 239 17.39 -2.11 -9.91
N CYS A 240 16.20 -2.14 -9.32
CA CYS A 240 15.25 -1.05 -9.39
C CYS A 240 15.64 0.18 -8.54
N ASP A 241 16.85 0.21 -7.94
CA ASP A 241 17.33 1.31 -7.09
C ASP A 241 18.58 1.98 -7.68
N LEU A 242 18.40 3.19 -8.21
CA LEU A 242 19.50 4.00 -8.75
C LEU A 242 20.58 4.35 -7.76
N SER A 243 20.28 4.43 -6.45
CA SER A 243 21.32 4.69 -5.46
C SER A 243 22.26 3.49 -5.32
N SER A 244 21.73 2.28 -5.46
CA SER A 244 22.55 1.06 -5.50
C SER A 244 23.33 0.95 -6.81
N PHE A 245 22.78 1.45 -7.93
CA PHE A 245 23.47 1.46 -9.22
C PHE A 245 24.58 2.53 -9.31
N PHE A 246 24.34 3.72 -8.74
CA PHE A 246 25.31 4.82 -8.76
C PHE A 246 26.24 4.88 -7.54
N GLY A 247 26.02 4.04 -6.51
CA GLY A 247 26.92 3.95 -5.37
C GLY A 247 28.34 3.54 -5.76
N GLY A 248 29.34 4.29 -5.32
CA GLY A 248 30.75 4.12 -5.66
C GLY A 248 31.11 4.50 -7.10
N THR A 249 30.16 5.01 -7.89
CA THR A 249 30.36 5.31 -9.31
C THR A 249 30.79 6.76 -9.54
N PRO A 250 31.22 7.11 -10.77
CA PRO A 250 31.51 8.49 -11.15
C PRO A 250 30.32 9.44 -10.95
N TRP A 251 29.08 8.96 -11.00
CA TRP A 251 27.90 9.78 -10.73
C TRP A 251 27.86 10.28 -9.27
N GLU A 252 28.11 9.40 -8.29
CA GLU A 252 28.19 9.82 -6.87
C GLU A 252 29.32 10.84 -6.65
N ARG A 253 30.44 10.68 -7.36
CA ARG A 253 31.54 11.66 -7.32
C ARG A 253 31.11 13.01 -7.88
N LEU A 254 30.35 13.03 -8.98
CA LEU A 254 29.77 14.26 -9.54
C LEU A 254 28.84 14.93 -8.53
N GLU A 255 27.96 14.17 -7.88
CA GLU A 255 27.08 14.70 -6.84
C GLU A 255 27.91 15.35 -5.72
N SER A 256 28.85 14.60 -5.14
CA SER A 256 29.73 15.09 -4.07
C SER A 256 30.49 16.36 -4.48
N LEU A 257 31.02 16.40 -5.70
CA LEU A 257 31.77 17.53 -6.25
C LEU A 257 30.89 18.79 -6.38
N VAL A 258 29.66 18.66 -6.88
CA VAL A 258 28.71 19.77 -6.98
C VAL A 258 28.29 20.29 -5.60
N TRP A 259 28.07 19.40 -4.63
CA TRP A 259 27.67 19.77 -3.27
C TRP A 259 28.78 20.48 -2.48
N GLN A 260 30.02 19.98 -2.60
CA GLN A 260 31.18 20.47 -1.86
C GLN A 260 31.80 21.73 -2.46
N LYS A 261 31.53 22.07 -3.73
CA LYS A 261 32.12 23.26 -4.34
C LYS A 261 31.51 24.53 -3.74
N ASP A 262 32.40 25.39 -3.27
CA ASP A 262 32.05 26.72 -2.82
C ASP A 262 31.95 27.65 -4.03
N PHE A 263 30.80 28.30 -4.16
CA PHE A 263 30.54 29.32 -5.18
C PHE A 263 30.33 30.65 -4.48
N ASP A 264 30.96 31.71 -4.99
CA ASP A 264 30.77 33.08 -4.47
C ASP A 264 29.32 33.58 -4.63
N ASN A 265 28.55 32.95 -5.53
CA ASN A 265 27.16 33.28 -5.81
C ASN A 265 26.23 32.10 -5.47
N GLU A 266 25.41 32.28 -4.44
CA GLU A 266 24.42 31.31 -3.97
C GLU A 266 23.39 30.94 -5.06
N GLY A 267 23.03 31.89 -5.94
CA GLY A 267 22.13 31.64 -7.07
C GLY A 267 22.70 30.69 -8.13
N ILE A 268 24.03 30.67 -8.30
CA ILE A 268 24.71 29.72 -9.19
C ILE A 268 24.68 28.32 -8.59
N LYS A 269 24.98 28.21 -7.28
CA LYS A 269 24.93 26.93 -6.55
C LYS A 269 23.52 26.33 -6.59
N ASN A 270 22.49 27.14 -6.38
CA ASN A 270 21.09 26.71 -6.44
C ASN A 270 20.69 26.24 -7.85
N SER A 271 21.07 26.98 -8.89
CA SER A 271 20.80 26.60 -10.28
C SER A 271 21.47 25.27 -10.66
N LEU A 272 22.73 25.08 -10.29
CA LEU A 272 23.49 23.87 -10.57
C LEU A 272 22.93 22.65 -9.80
N THR A 273 22.58 22.85 -8.53
CA THR A 273 21.93 21.81 -7.71
C THR A 273 20.57 21.41 -8.28
N SER A 274 19.76 22.38 -8.70
CA SER A 274 18.47 22.14 -9.36
C SER A 274 18.65 21.37 -10.67
N TRP A 275 19.64 21.74 -11.50
CA TRP A 275 19.97 21.01 -12.73
C TRP A 275 20.38 19.56 -12.46
N LEU A 276 21.22 19.32 -11.46
CA LEU A 276 21.66 17.97 -11.09
C LEU A 276 20.49 17.11 -10.61
N ASN A 277 19.65 17.66 -9.73
CA ASN A 277 18.45 16.96 -9.24
C ASN A 277 17.44 16.68 -10.37
N ASN A 278 17.29 17.59 -11.33
CA ASN A 278 16.44 17.38 -12.52
C ASN A 278 16.99 16.27 -13.41
N THR A 279 18.30 16.25 -13.63
CA THR A 279 18.96 15.21 -14.43
C THR A 279 18.85 13.85 -13.76
N LYS A 280 19.07 13.77 -12.44
CA LYS A 280 18.87 12.55 -11.65
C LYS A 280 17.44 12.01 -11.79
N ARG A 281 16.43 12.87 -11.63
CA ARG A 281 15.03 12.49 -11.81
C ARG A 281 14.70 12.00 -13.22
N LYS A 282 15.36 12.52 -14.26
CA LYS A 282 15.21 12.00 -15.63
C LYS A 282 15.78 10.59 -15.76
N LEU A 283 16.94 10.32 -15.16
CA LEU A 283 17.53 8.97 -15.13
C LEU A 283 16.66 8.00 -14.33
N GLU A 284 16.09 8.45 -13.19
CA GLU A 284 15.08 7.70 -12.41
C GLU A 284 13.83 7.37 -13.23
N LYS A 285 13.30 8.33 -14.00
CA LYS A 285 12.17 8.07 -14.89
C LYS A 285 12.52 6.99 -15.91
N VAL A 286 13.69 7.04 -16.53
CA VAL A 286 14.13 6.03 -17.51
C VAL A 286 14.17 4.64 -16.88
N LEU A 287 14.72 4.50 -15.67
CA LEU A 287 14.72 3.22 -14.97
C LEU A 287 13.31 2.72 -14.69
N VAL A 288 12.45 3.56 -14.10
CA VAL A 288 11.07 3.20 -13.74
C VAL A 288 10.28 2.71 -14.95
N LEU A 289 10.37 3.41 -16.09
CA LEU A 289 9.61 3.09 -17.29
C LEU A 289 10.07 1.81 -17.99
N ASN A 290 11.38 1.55 -18.00
CA ASN A 290 11.97 0.46 -18.79
C ASN A 290 12.25 -0.81 -17.97
N PHE A 291 12.02 -0.78 -16.65
CA PHE A 291 12.18 -1.96 -15.79
C PHE A 291 11.19 -3.06 -16.17
N ASN A 292 11.71 -4.25 -16.45
CA ASN A 292 10.92 -5.37 -16.93
C ASN A 292 10.22 -6.14 -15.79
N VAL A 293 9.03 -5.67 -15.40
CA VAL A 293 8.20 -6.31 -14.36
C VAL A 293 7.69 -7.70 -14.77
N ASP A 294 7.72 -8.05 -16.06
CA ASP A 294 7.15 -9.30 -16.56
C ASP A 294 7.98 -10.54 -16.22
N ASN A 295 9.27 -10.36 -15.96
CA ASN A 295 10.25 -11.44 -15.83
C ASN A 295 10.80 -11.58 -14.40
N VAL A 296 10.24 -10.86 -13.43
CA VAL A 296 10.75 -10.80 -12.06
C VAL A 296 9.84 -11.48 -11.06
N GLU A 297 10.41 -11.94 -9.94
CA GLU A 297 9.64 -12.52 -8.84
C GLU A 297 8.81 -11.44 -8.11
N ASP A 298 7.78 -11.86 -7.37
CA ASP A 298 6.89 -10.97 -6.60
C ASP A 298 7.63 -9.99 -5.68
N LEU A 299 8.81 -10.38 -5.15
CA LEU A 299 9.61 -9.52 -4.27
C LEU A 299 10.22 -8.34 -5.04
N GLU A 300 10.81 -8.59 -6.19
CA GLU A 300 11.43 -7.57 -7.03
C GLU A 300 10.38 -6.63 -7.63
N ALA A 301 9.20 -7.14 -8.00
CA ALA A 301 8.07 -6.31 -8.42
C ALA A 301 7.62 -5.34 -7.32
N ARG A 302 7.64 -5.77 -6.05
CA ARG A 302 7.34 -4.90 -4.89
C ARG A 302 8.44 -3.87 -4.64
N GLU A 303 9.70 -4.22 -4.82
CA GLU A 303 10.82 -3.27 -4.68
C GLU A 303 10.75 -2.20 -5.76
N TRP A 304 10.46 -2.58 -7.00
CA TRP A 304 10.20 -1.64 -8.09
C TRP A 304 9.03 -0.71 -7.76
N ALA A 305 7.89 -1.24 -7.30
CA ALA A 305 6.73 -0.42 -6.96
C ALA A 305 7.00 0.58 -5.83
N ASN A 306 7.75 0.17 -4.80
CA ASN A 306 8.21 1.05 -3.73
C ASN A 306 9.15 2.15 -4.27
N HIS A 307 10.05 1.83 -5.20
CA HIS A 307 10.91 2.81 -5.84
C HIS A 307 10.08 3.82 -6.67
N THR A 308 9.13 3.34 -7.45
CA THR A 308 8.18 4.18 -8.21
C THR A 308 7.39 5.11 -7.30
N GLU A 309 6.95 4.62 -6.13
CA GLU A 309 6.29 5.46 -5.11
C GLU A 309 7.18 6.58 -4.58
N ARG A 310 8.46 6.28 -4.33
CA ARG A 310 9.45 7.28 -3.89
C ARG A 310 9.71 8.31 -4.98
N TYR A 311 9.92 7.87 -6.20
CA TYR A 311 10.08 8.74 -7.37
C TYR A 311 8.91 9.72 -7.51
N PHE A 312 7.67 9.22 -7.41
CA PHE A 312 6.49 10.09 -7.48
C PHE A 312 6.36 11.02 -6.26
N SER A 313 6.74 10.56 -5.07
CA SER A 313 6.78 11.39 -3.85
C SER A 313 7.81 12.53 -3.96
N ASP A 314 8.90 12.31 -4.69
CA ASP A 314 9.91 13.32 -4.95
C ASP A 314 9.39 14.39 -5.92
N ILE A 315 8.61 14.01 -6.93
CA ILE A 315 7.86 14.96 -7.78
C ILE A 315 6.92 15.82 -6.93
N TYR A 316 6.18 15.20 -6.01
CA TYR A 316 5.30 15.93 -5.08
C TYR A 316 6.06 16.99 -4.29
N ARG A 317 7.20 16.64 -3.68
CA ARG A 317 8.02 17.58 -2.88
C ARG A 317 8.56 18.72 -3.73
N ASP A 318 8.97 18.44 -4.97
CA ASP A 318 9.50 19.45 -5.88
C ASP A 318 8.42 20.45 -6.29
N ILE A 319 7.25 19.96 -6.72
CA ILE A 319 6.10 20.83 -7.00
C ILE A 319 5.74 21.65 -5.77
N GLN A 320 5.79 21.05 -4.57
CA GLN A 320 5.52 21.76 -3.31
C GLN A 320 6.54 22.87 -3.03
N SER A 321 7.80 22.68 -3.40
CA SER A 321 8.86 23.70 -3.22
C SER A 321 8.73 24.88 -4.17
N ASP A 322 8.08 24.69 -5.34
CA ASP A 322 7.79 25.75 -6.31
C ASP A 322 6.62 26.67 -5.89
N ILE A 323 5.89 26.31 -4.83
CA ILE A 323 4.69 27.06 -4.41
C ILE A 323 5.08 28.33 -3.66
N ASP A 324 4.62 29.47 -4.16
CA ASP A 324 4.53 30.68 -3.36
C ASP A 324 3.31 30.58 -2.43
N TRP A 325 3.57 30.34 -1.14
CA TRP A 325 2.54 30.22 -0.11
C TRP A 325 1.69 31.48 0.05
N ASN A 326 2.15 32.65 -0.43
CA ASN A 326 1.38 33.89 -0.38
C ASN A 326 0.31 33.97 -1.48
N THR A 327 0.48 33.22 -2.57
CA THR A 327 -0.45 33.17 -3.72
C THR A 327 -1.03 31.76 -3.93
N TYR A 328 -0.96 30.94 -2.89
CA TYR A 328 -1.28 29.52 -2.95
C TYR A 328 -2.73 29.27 -3.36
N ASP A 329 -2.86 28.57 -4.48
CA ASP A 329 -4.12 28.10 -5.04
C ASP A 329 -4.10 26.57 -5.00
N HIS A 330 -4.88 26.00 -4.09
CA HIS A 330 -4.99 24.56 -3.88
C HIS A 330 -5.32 23.81 -5.18
N ASP A 331 -6.19 24.39 -6.02
CA ASP A 331 -6.67 23.72 -7.23
C ASP A 331 -5.55 23.60 -8.27
N LYS A 332 -4.66 24.60 -8.38
CA LYS A 332 -3.52 24.56 -9.31
C LYS A 332 -2.50 23.49 -8.95
N PHE A 333 -2.26 23.29 -7.66
CA PHE A 333 -1.35 22.24 -7.19
C PHE A 333 -1.89 20.85 -7.54
N ASP A 334 -3.15 20.59 -7.18
CA ASP A 334 -3.81 19.30 -7.43
C ASP A 334 -3.89 19.00 -8.93
N ILE A 335 -4.15 20.01 -9.78
CA ILE A 335 -4.14 19.87 -11.24
C ILE A 335 -2.74 19.51 -11.76
N ARG A 336 -1.68 20.19 -11.30
CA ARG A 336 -0.30 19.90 -11.74
C ARG A 336 0.12 18.49 -11.32
N LEU A 337 -0.12 18.12 -10.06
CA LEU A 337 0.20 16.78 -9.56
C LEU A 337 -0.57 15.68 -10.28
N LYS A 338 -1.86 15.90 -10.56
CA LYS A 338 -2.70 14.98 -11.35
C LYS A 338 -2.11 14.77 -12.75
N LYS A 339 -1.68 15.85 -13.42
CA LYS A 339 -1.09 15.77 -14.75
C LYS A 339 0.22 14.96 -14.76
N GLU A 340 1.10 15.15 -13.77
CA GLU A 340 2.34 14.37 -13.66
C GLU A 340 2.07 12.88 -13.43
N LEU A 341 1.07 12.56 -12.60
CA LEU A 341 0.66 11.17 -12.37
C LEU A 341 0.11 10.53 -13.66
N GLU A 342 -0.77 11.24 -14.37
CA GLU A 342 -1.35 10.76 -15.62
C GLU A 342 -0.30 10.60 -16.72
N ASP A 343 0.65 11.53 -16.83
CA ASP A 343 1.79 11.43 -17.76
C ASP A 343 2.61 10.17 -17.47
N LEU A 344 2.98 9.95 -16.21
CA LEU A 344 3.74 8.77 -15.80
C LEU A 344 2.95 7.48 -16.07
N CYS A 345 1.71 7.39 -15.59
CA CYS A 345 0.87 6.19 -15.78
C CYS A 345 0.61 5.87 -17.24
N SER A 346 0.52 6.88 -18.13
CA SER A 346 0.32 6.66 -19.57
C SER A 346 1.53 6.03 -20.27
N GLN A 347 2.72 6.14 -19.67
CA GLN A 347 3.97 5.56 -20.17
C GLN A 347 4.27 4.19 -19.56
N LEU A 348 3.57 3.80 -18.49
CA LEU A 348 3.73 2.48 -17.87
C LEU A 348 2.98 1.41 -18.67
N THR A 349 3.54 0.21 -18.71
CA THR A 349 2.83 -0.98 -19.18
C THR A 349 1.69 -1.35 -18.21
N PRO A 350 0.65 -2.07 -18.67
CA PRO A 350 -0.45 -2.49 -17.79
C PRO A 350 0.00 -3.26 -16.54
N LYS A 351 0.99 -4.14 -16.68
CA LYS A 351 1.53 -4.92 -15.55
C LYS A 351 2.32 -4.08 -14.55
N GLN A 352 3.12 -3.11 -15.02
CA GLN A 352 3.78 -2.13 -14.14
C GLN A 352 2.73 -1.33 -13.36
N LEU A 353 1.67 -0.86 -14.02
CA LEU A 353 0.58 -0.14 -13.35
C LEU A 353 -0.12 -1.00 -12.31
N GLU A 354 -0.48 -2.24 -12.66
CA GLU A 354 -1.08 -3.21 -11.72
C GLU A 354 -0.17 -3.49 -10.52
N ALA A 355 1.13 -3.69 -10.73
CA ALA A 355 2.09 -3.93 -9.66
C ALA A 355 2.19 -2.74 -8.69
N TRP A 356 2.20 -1.51 -9.20
CA TRP A 356 2.24 -0.32 -8.36
C TRP A 356 0.95 -0.12 -7.55
N ILE A 357 -0.21 -0.30 -8.19
CA ILE A 357 -1.52 -0.24 -7.54
C ILE A 357 -1.64 -1.32 -6.46
N HIS A 358 -1.27 -2.56 -6.79
CA HIS A 358 -1.30 -3.69 -5.86
C HIS A 358 -0.41 -3.45 -4.64
N TRP A 359 0.81 -2.95 -4.87
CA TRP A 359 1.71 -2.57 -3.78
C TRP A 359 1.11 -1.50 -2.87
N SER A 360 0.48 -0.46 -3.44
CA SER A 360 -0.19 0.61 -2.67
C SER A 360 -1.32 0.05 -1.79
N ILE A 361 -2.13 -0.88 -2.31
CA ILE A 361 -3.19 -1.55 -1.54
C ILE A 361 -2.59 -2.38 -0.40
N GLN A 362 -1.49 -3.11 -0.66
CA GLN A 362 -0.84 -3.90 0.36
C GLN A 362 -0.30 -3.03 1.50
N GLN A 363 0.33 -1.89 1.19
CA GLN A 363 0.81 -0.95 2.21
C GLN A 363 -0.32 -0.42 3.08
N ASP A 364 -1.48 -0.13 2.48
CA ASP A 364 -2.68 0.28 3.21
C ASP A 364 -3.19 -0.80 4.16
N PHE A 365 -3.23 -2.05 3.70
CA PHE A 365 -3.67 -3.18 4.51
C PHE A 365 -2.70 -3.39 5.68
N ASP A 366 -1.39 -3.42 5.40
CA ASP A 366 -0.35 -3.56 6.43
C ASP A 366 -0.43 -2.42 7.46
N HIS A 367 -0.66 -1.18 7.01
CA HIS A 367 -0.82 -0.02 7.90
C HIS A 367 -2.05 -0.14 8.80
N ILE A 368 -3.21 -0.47 8.21
CA ILE A 368 -4.47 -0.61 8.94
C ILE A 368 -4.38 -1.78 9.94
N LEU A 369 -3.89 -2.92 9.50
CA LEU A 369 -3.86 -4.14 10.32
C LEU A 369 -2.81 -4.09 11.42
N SER A 370 -1.72 -3.33 11.23
CA SER A 370 -0.71 -3.11 12.28
C SER A 370 -1.17 -2.14 13.38
N ASN A 371 -2.14 -1.25 13.11
CA ASN A 371 -2.59 -0.23 14.05
C ASN A 371 -4.09 -0.31 14.39
N LYS A 372 -4.50 -1.42 14.99
CA LYS A 372 -5.91 -1.69 15.39
C LYS A 372 -6.49 -0.74 16.45
N GLN A 373 -5.71 0.18 17.01
CA GLN A 373 -6.16 1.11 18.05
C GLN A 373 -6.68 2.44 17.48
N ARG A 374 -6.30 2.80 16.26
CA ARG A 374 -6.77 4.02 15.58
C ARG A 374 -7.92 3.70 14.65
N LEU A 375 -8.65 4.74 14.30
CA LEU A 375 -9.59 4.67 13.18
C LEU A 375 -8.78 4.33 11.92
N PRO A 376 -9.17 3.30 11.17
CA PRO A 376 -8.42 2.93 9.98
C PRO A 376 -8.57 4.04 8.94
N GLU A 377 -7.43 4.48 8.43
CA GLU A 377 -7.31 5.48 7.39
C GLU A 377 -6.41 4.87 6.32
N LEU A 378 -6.91 4.85 5.09
CA LEU A 378 -6.11 4.49 3.93
C LEU A 378 -5.11 5.61 3.68
N SER A 379 -3.94 5.27 3.14
CA SER A 379 -2.92 6.27 2.84
C SER A 379 -3.41 7.25 1.78
N LYS A 380 -2.82 8.46 1.79
CA LYS A 380 -3.03 9.44 0.71
C LYS A 380 -2.60 8.91 -0.66
N SER A 381 -1.74 7.88 -0.70
CA SER A 381 -1.35 7.24 -1.95
C SER A 381 -2.53 6.51 -2.60
N SER A 382 -3.47 5.98 -1.83
CA SER A 382 -4.66 5.31 -2.38
C SER A 382 -5.70 6.25 -2.98
N GLU A 383 -5.74 7.51 -2.53
CA GLU A 383 -6.54 8.55 -3.20
C GLU A 383 -6.09 8.74 -4.66
N ARG A 384 -4.89 8.30 -5.05
CA ARG A 384 -4.44 8.33 -6.45
C ARG A 384 -5.19 7.33 -7.31
N TRP A 385 -5.66 6.22 -6.79
CA TRP A 385 -6.18 5.15 -7.65
C TRP A 385 -7.70 5.18 -7.79
N VAL A 386 -8.39 5.80 -6.83
CA VAL A 386 -9.86 5.95 -6.85
C VAL A 386 -10.25 7.20 -7.64
N CYS A 387 -10.08 7.09 -8.96
CA CYS A 387 -10.51 8.04 -9.98
C CYS A 387 -11.02 7.30 -11.22
N GLU A 388 -11.74 7.99 -12.11
CA GLU A 388 -12.37 7.35 -13.28
C GLU A 388 -11.40 6.51 -14.14
N ALA A 389 -10.15 6.96 -14.28
CA ALA A 389 -9.14 6.31 -15.11
C ALA A 389 -8.62 4.96 -14.57
N PHE A 390 -8.54 4.80 -13.24
CA PHE A 390 -7.83 3.67 -12.61
C PHE A 390 -8.72 2.84 -11.67
N PHE A 391 -9.96 3.27 -11.43
CA PHE A 391 -10.82 2.65 -10.43
C PHE A 391 -11.14 1.18 -10.73
N SER A 392 -11.29 0.77 -11.99
CA SER A 392 -11.55 -0.63 -12.35
C SER A 392 -10.41 -1.54 -11.90
N VAL A 393 -9.18 -1.21 -12.27
CA VAL A 393 -7.97 -1.98 -11.92
C VAL A 393 -7.76 -2.00 -10.41
N TRP A 394 -7.85 -0.83 -9.76
CA TRP A 394 -7.74 -0.74 -8.30
C TRP A 394 -8.81 -1.55 -7.58
N LYS A 395 -10.06 -1.48 -8.04
CA LYS A 395 -11.18 -2.22 -7.45
C LYS A 395 -10.96 -3.73 -7.52
N ASP A 396 -10.52 -4.25 -8.67
CA ASP A 396 -10.33 -5.69 -8.86
C ASP A 396 -9.16 -6.22 -8.00
N LEU A 397 -8.05 -5.47 -7.94
CA LEU A 397 -6.92 -5.80 -7.06
C LEU A 397 -7.29 -5.68 -5.58
N PHE A 398 -8.05 -4.65 -5.20
CA PHE A 398 -8.52 -4.45 -3.83
C PHE A 398 -9.40 -5.62 -3.37
N LEU A 399 -10.35 -6.06 -4.21
CA LEU A 399 -11.21 -7.20 -3.91
C LEU A 399 -10.42 -8.49 -3.80
N THR A 400 -9.45 -8.71 -4.69
CA THR A 400 -8.56 -9.87 -4.66
C THR A 400 -7.83 -9.94 -3.32
N ASN A 401 -7.23 -8.84 -2.88
CA ASN A 401 -6.52 -8.77 -1.60
C ASN A 401 -7.47 -8.91 -0.41
N LEU A 402 -8.65 -8.28 -0.45
CA LEU A 402 -9.65 -8.34 0.62
C LEU A 402 -10.13 -9.77 0.89
N ILE A 403 -10.33 -10.58 -0.15
CA ILE A 403 -10.79 -11.98 -0.02
C ILE A 403 -9.76 -12.87 0.68
N THR A 404 -8.48 -12.54 0.60
CA THR A 404 -7.42 -13.29 1.29
C THR A 404 -7.38 -13.07 2.81
N LEU A 405 -8.00 -11.99 3.29
CA LEU A 405 -8.02 -11.62 4.70
C LEU A 405 -9.03 -12.43 5.50
N GLU A 406 -8.78 -12.62 6.79
CA GLU A 406 -9.78 -13.18 7.71
C GLU A 406 -10.96 -12.23 7.90
N ALA A 407 -12.15 -12.75 8.24
CA ALA A 407 -13.36 -11.95 8.39
C ALA A 407 -13.22 -10.76 9.37
N SER A 408 -12.45 -10.91 10.46
CA SER A 408 -12.18 -9.79 11.38
C SER A 408 -11.33 -8.68 10.77
N GLU A 409 -10.40 -9.05 9.89
CA GLU A 409 -9.52 -8.12 9.20
C GLU A 409 -10.28 -7.40 8.08
N GLN A 410 -11.15 -8.13 7.36
CA GLN A 410 -12.07 -7.53 6.39
C GLN A 410 -12.99 -6.47 7.04
N VAL A 411 -13.55 -6.75 8.23
CA VAL A 411 -14.34 -5.76 8.99
C VAL A 411 -13.52 -4.52 9.28
N HIS A 412 -12.25 -4.69 9.66
CA HIS A 412 -11.39 -3.58 10.04
C HIS A 412 -10.98 -2.73 8.81
N VAL A 413 -10.54 -3.35 7.72
CA VAL A 413 -10.17 -2.66 6.47
C VAL A 413 -11.35 -1.91 5.88
N LEU A 414 -12.51 -2.54 5.74
CA LEU A 414 -13.71 -1.91 5.16
C LEU A 414 -14.31 -0.82 6.06
N SER A 415 -13.89 -0.74 7.32
CA SER A 415 -14.28 0.36 8.22
C SER A 415 -13.49 1.65 7.99
N ALA A 416 -12.48 1.62 7.13
CA ALA A 416 -11.68 2.79 6.79
C ALA A 416 -12.51 3.85 6.07
N THR A 417 -12.02 5.10 6.16
CA THR A 417 -12.56 6.20 5.37
C THR A 417 -12.38 5.91 3.88
N PHE A 418 -13.44 6.12 3.09
CA PHE A 418 -13.43 5.93 1.66
C PHE A 418 -12.37 6.84 0.98
N PRO A 419 -11.41 6.29 0.21
CA PRO A 419 -10.24 7.03 -0.27
C PRO A 419 -10.52 7.67 -1.64
N ALA A 420 -11.42 8.65 -1.73
CA ALA A 420 -11.74 9.29 -3.00
C ALA A 420 -10.67 10.32 -3.42
N ARG A 421 -10.25 10.32 -4.68
CA ARG A 421 -9.44 11.43 -5.22
C ARG A 421 -10.25 12.73 -5.20
N ARG A 422 -9.62 13.83 -4.78
CA ARG A 422 -10.21 15.17 -4.88
C ARG A 422 -10.36 15.59 -6.35
N GLY A 423 -11.42 16.35 -6.64
CA GLY A 423 -11.67 16.93 -7.97
C GLY A 423 -12.33 16.00 -8.99
N GLU A 424 -12.67 14.77 -8.63
CA GLU A 424 -13.45 13.86 -9.48
C GLU A 424 -14.95 14.21 -9.49
N ALA A 425 -15.68 13.74 -10.49
CA ALA A 425 -17.11 14.02 -10.66
C ALA A 425 -17.92 13.52 -9.46
N SER A 426 -18.92 14.31 -9.05
CA SER A 426 -19.75 14.00 -7.87
C SER A 426 -20.49 12.66 -8.02
N GLU A 427 -20.90 12.34 -9.24
CA GLU A 427 -21.58 11.11 -9.63
C GLU A 427 -20.65 9.90 -9.49
N PHE A 428 -19.39 10.03 -9.91
CA PHE A 428 -18.37 8.98 -9.77
C PHE A 428 -18.05 8.71 -8.30
N ILE A 429 -17.79 9.78 -7.53
CA ILE A 429 -17.51 9.67 -6.08
C ILE A 429 -18.67 9.00 -5.36
N HIS A 430 -19.91 9.40 -5.68
CA HIS A 430 -21.11 8.79 -5.10
C HIS A 430 -21.23 7.30 -5.45
N ALA A 431 -21.01 6.92 -6.71
CA ALA A 431 -21.06 5.52 -7.14
C ALA A 431 -20.01 4.65 -6.43
N CYS A 432 -18.78 5.16 -6.28
CA CYS A 432 -17.71 4.44 -5.59
C CYS A 432 -17.97 4.34 -4.08
N TYR A 433 -18.49 5.40 -3.47
CA TYR A 433 -18.91 5.40 -2.07
C TYR A 433 -20.01 4.38 -1.79
N GLU A 434 -21.04 4.31 -2.66
CA GLU A 434 -22.11 3.31 -2.56
C GLU A 434 -21.60 1.89 -2.78
N TRP A 435 -20.64 1.69 -3.68
CA TRP A 435 -19.96 0.40 -3.83
C TRP A 435 -19.21 -0.01 -2.56
N TRP A 436 -18.41 0.89 -1.98
CA TRP A 436 -17.65 0.64 -0.74
C TRP A 436 -18.58 0.30 0.44
N ARG A 437 -19.63 1.11 0.63
CA ARG A 437 -20.69 0.81 1.62
C ARG A 437 -21.40 -0.49 1.33
N GLY A 438 -21.61 -0.81 0.05
CA GLY A 438 -22.21 -2.06 -0.41
C GLY A 438 -21.42 -3.28 0.06
N LEU A 439 -20.09 -3.27 -0.09
CA LEU A 439 -19.20 -4.32 0.41
C LEU A 439 -19.32 -4.49 1.92
N PHE A 440 -19.18 -3.39 2.66
CA PHE A 440 -19.27 -3.44 4.13
C PHE A 440 -20.64 -3.91 4.60
N ARG A 441 -21.73 -3.49 3.94
CA ARG A 441 -23.10 -3.89 4.26
C ARG A 441 -23.36 -5.38 4.06
N GLN A 442 -22.80 -5.96 3.00
CA GLN A 442 -23.06 -7.36 2.62
C GLN A 442 -22.23 -8.36 3.43
N LEU A 443 -21.16 -7.89 4.08
CA LEU A 443 -20.25 -8.72 4.87
C LEU A 443 -20.94 -9.71 5.83
N PRO A 444 -21.90 -9.31 6.70
CA PRO A 444 -22.58 -10.22 7.62
C PRO A 444 -23.54 -11.22 6.97
N GLU A 445 -23.85 -11.05 5.68
CA GLU A 445 -24.71 -11.94 4.90
C GLU A 445 -23.93 -13.02 4.14
N THR A 446 -22.59 -12.98 4.19
CA THR A 446 -21.74 -14.05 3.63
C THR A 446 -21.82 -15.31 4.50
N ASP A 447 -21.87 -16.48 3.86
CA ASP A 447 -22.10 -17.77 4.55
C ASP A 447 -21.02 -18.08 5.60
N ASP A 448 -19.78 -17.65 5.35
CA ASP A 448 -18.62 -17.89 6.21
C ASP A 448 -18.41 -16.80 7.28
N PHE A 449 -19.27 -15.77 7.37
CA PHE A 449 -19.09 -14.68 8.33
C PHE A 449 -19.30 -15.16 9.78
N PRO A 450 -18.28 -15.04 10.66
CA PRO A 450 -18.42 -15.47 12.05
C PRO A 450 -19.50 -14.67 12.79
N LYS A 451 -20.50 -15.36 13.34
CA LYS A 451 -21.59 -14.72 14.10
C LYS A 451 -21.09 -13.93 15.32
N THR A 452 -19.92 -14.28 15.85
CA THR A 452 -19.25 -13.59 16.97
C THR A 452 -18.73 -12.20 16.58
N LEU A 453 -18.53 -11.91 15.29
CA LEU A 453 -18.09 -10.60 14.79
C LEU A 453 -19.24 -9.64 14.47
N ILE A 454 -20.49 -10.12 14.45
CA ILE A 454 -21.67 -9.28 14.17
C ILE A 454 -21.75 -8.06 15.11
N PRO A 455 -21.47 -8.17 16.44
CA PRO A 455 -21.44 -7.01 17.32
C PRO A 455 -20.41 -5.96 16.92
N GLU A 456 -19.19 -6.38 16.59
CA GLU A 456 -18.12 -5.48 16.14
C GLU A 456 -18.49 -4.79 14.83
N TRP A 457 -18.94 -5.56 13.84
CA TRP A 457 -19.43 -5.04 12.58
C TRP A 457 -20.58 -4.04 12.79
N THR A 458 -21.54 -4.35 13.69
CA THR A 458 -22.71 -3.50 13.92
C THR A 458 -22.30 -2.16 14.55
N VAL A 459 -21.41 -2.17 15.54
CA VAL A 459 -20.89 -0.94 16.16
C VAL A 459 -20.28 -0.05 15.08
N THR A 460 -19.45 -0.62 14.22
CA THR A 460 -18.83 0.11 13.12
C THR A 460 -19.86 0.57 12.07
N ALA A 461 -20.85 -0.27 11.74
CA ALA A 461 -21.95 0.08 10.85
C ALA A 461 -22.77 1.27 11.35
N THR A 462 -22.97 1.42 12.66
CA THR A 462 -23.66 2.61 13.19
C THR A 462 -22.94 3.92 12.88
N ARG A 463 -21.64 3.87 12.55
CA ARG A 463 -20.84 5.02 12.10
C ARG A 463 -20.77 5.12 10.58
N CYS A 464 -20.63 4.00 9.87
CA CYS A 464 -20.39 4.00 8.43
C CYS A 464 -21.68 3.97 7.59
N LEU A 465 -22.81 3.53 8.16
CA LEU A 465 -24.08 3.29 7.46
C LEU A 465 -25.27 4.06 8.08
N HIS A 466 -25.07 5.34 8.42
CA HIS A 466 -26.04 6.18 9.16
C HIS A 466 -27.47 6.23 8.58
N GLU A 467 -27.64 6.07 7.28
CA GLU A 467 -28.95 6.16 6.59
C GLU A 467 -29.74 4.84 6.62
N GLN A 468 -29.12 3.73 7.03
CA GLN A 468 -29.74 2.41 6.95
C GLN A 468 -30.41 2.01 8.26
N ASN A 469 -31.48 1.22 8.15
CA ASN A 469 -32.14 0.65 9.31
C ASN A 469 -31.33 -0.51 9.91
N LEU A 470 -30.39 -0.17 10.80
CA LEU A 470 -29.52 -1.13 11.48
C LEU A 470 -30.18 -1.81 12.69
N LEU A 471 -31.44 -1.48 13.02
CA LEU A 471 -32.11 -1.97 14.21
C LEU A 471 -32.12 -3.51 14.35
N PRO A 472 -32.35 -4.31 13.29
CA PRO A 472 -32.30 -5.77 13.39
C PRO A 472 -30.91 -6.28 13.80
N TYR A 473 -29.84 -5.66 13.28
CA TYR A 473 -28.47 -6.02 13.62
C TYR A 473 -28.09 -5.57 15.02
N ILE A 474 -28.55 -4.39 15.46
CA ILE A 474 -28.35 -3.94 16.84
C ILE A 474 -29.02 -4.91 17.83
N ASP A 475 -30.28 -5.30 17.57
CA ASP A 475 -30.99 -6.27 18.41
C ASP A 475 -30.27 -7.63 18.44
N LYS A 476 -29.79 -8.11 17.27
CA LYS A 476 -29.01 -9.36 17.13
C LYS A 476 -27.69 -9.27 17.90
N SER A 477 -26.97 -8.16 17.77
CA SER A 477 -25.68 -7.89 18.41
C SER A 477 -25.77 -7.83 19.93
N ILE A 478 -26.75 -7.10 20.48
CA ILE A 478 -27.02 -7.10 21.92
C ILE A 478 -27.37 -8.51 22.40
N GLY A 479 -28.15 -9.26 21.61
CA GLY A 479 -28.48 -10.65 21.91
C GLY A 479 -27.26 -11.57 21.99
N ILE A 480 -26.31 -11.41 21.07
CA ILE A 480 -25.02 -12.13 21.05
C ILE A 480 -24.17 -11.73 22.26
N LEU A 481 -23.93 -10.43 22.46
CA LEU A 481 -23.11 -9.91 23.57
C LEU A 481 -23.65 -10.34 24.94
N ARG A 482 -24.98 -10.35 25.10
CA ARG A 482 -25.61 -10.84 26.32
C ARG A 482 -25.25 -12.30 26.62
N LYS A 483 -25.14 -13.15 25.58
CA LYS A 483 -24.73 -14.56 25.73
C LYS A 483 -23.24 -14.64 26.10
N GLU A 484 -22.38 -13.85 25.46
CA GLU A 484 -20.94 -13.88 25.71
C GLU A 484 -20.59 -13.42 27.14
N ILE A 485 -21.24 -12.35 27.62
CA ILE A 485 -21.05 -11.83 28.98
C ILE A 485 -21.59 -12.79 30.06
N THR A 486 -22.51 -13.69 29.70
CA THR A 486 -22.94 -14.75 30.63
C THR A 486 -21.91 -15.87 30.77
N GLY A 487 -20.94 -15.97 29.87
CA GLY A 487 -19.87 -16.97 29.90
C GLY A 487 -18.68 -16.56 30.76
N ALA A 488 -17.82 -17.53 31.10
CA ALA A 488 -16.52 -17.24 31.68
C ALA A 488 -15.63 -16.62 30.58
N CYS A 489 -15.31 -15.34 30.73
CA CYS A 489 -14.61 -14.55 29.72
C CYS A 489 -13.41 -13.82 30.34
N GLN A 490 -12.34 -13.60 29.56
CA GLN A 490 -11.15 -12.92 30.07
C GLN A 490 -11.46 -11.44 30.36
N PRO A 491 -10.82 -10.79 31.35
CA PRO A 491 -11.13 -9.40 31.72
C PRO A 491 -11.02 -8.39 30.55
N LYS A 492 -10.10 -8.62 29.61
CA LYS A 492 -9.93 -7.78 28.41
C LYS A 492 -11.12 -7.90 27.43
N GLU A 493 -11.60 -9.12 27.23
CA GLU A 493 -12.75 -9.42 26.37
C GLU A 493 -14.05 -8.90 26.99
N GLN A 494 -14.22 -9.07 28.30
CA GLN A 494 -15.34 -8.50 29.05
C GLN A 494 -15.41 -6.97 28.86
N LYS A 495 -14.29 -6.27 29.01
CA LYS A 495 -14.22 -4.82 28.77
C LYS A 495 -14.62 -4.46 27.34
N ARG A 496 -14.14 -5.21 26.34
CA ARG A 496 -14.50 -5.01 24.92
C ARG A 496 -16.01 -5.18 24.71
N TYR A 497 -16.63 -6.21 25.28
CA TYR A 497 -18.06 -6.44 25.18
C TYR A 497 -18.88 -5.34 25.87
N ASP A 498 -18.43 -4.85 27.03
CA ASP A 498 -19.08 -3.74 27.72
C ASP A 498 -18.99 -2.43 26.92
N ASP A 499 -17.84 -2.16 26.29
CA ASP A 499 -17.64 -1.00 25.41
C ASP A 499 -18.54 -1.08 24.16
N GLN A 500 -18.70 -2.27 23.57
CA GLN A 500 -19.61 -2.51 22.45
C GLN A 500 -21.07 -2.36 22.86
N LEU A 501 -21.48 -2.93 24.00
CA LEU A 501 -22.83 -2.78 24.54
C LEU A 501 -23.18 -1.32 24.78
N LYS A 502 -22.26 -0.54 25.38
CA LYS A 502 -22.46 0.89 25.61
C LYS A 502 -22.76 1.62 24.30
N GLN A 503 -21.94 1.43 23.27
CA GLN A 503 -22.13 2.09 21.97
C GLN A 503 -23.46 1.72 21.31
N LEU A 504 -23.82 0.43 21.31
CA LEU A 504 -25.08 -0.04 20.73
C LEU A 504 -26.30 0.50 21.48
N LEU A 505 -26.26 0.52 22.82
CA LEU A 505 -27.33 1.07 23.64
C LEU A 505 -27.45 2.58 23.49
N GLU A 506 -26.34 3.32 23.40
CA GLU A 506 -26.36 4.76 23.12
C GLU A 506 -26.93 5.09 21.73
N GLY A 507 -26.67 4.24 20.74
CA GLY A 507 -27.34 4.31 19.44
C GLY A 507 -28.86 4.13 19.56
N LEU A 508 -29.31 3.15 20.35
CA LEU A 508 -30.72 2.93 20.61
C LEU A 508 -31.37 4.02 21.45
N ASP A 509 -30.64 4.67 22.36
CA ASP A 509 -31.17 5.76 23.18
C ASP A 509 -31.77 6.87 22.30
N ARG A 510 -31.11 7.17 21.17
CA ARG A 510 -31.52 8.21 20.21
C ARG A 510 -32.66 7.75 19.29
N LEU A 511 -32.60 6.50 18.82
CA LEU A 511 -33.50 6.02 17.76
C LEU A 511 -34.75 5.31 18.33
N HIS A 512 -34.59 4.52 19.39
CA HIS A 512 -35.61 3.66 19.97
C HIS A 512 -35.48 3.56 21.51
N PRO A 513 -35.76 4.64 22.26
CA PRO A 513 -35.51 4.71 23.70
C PRO A 513 -36.18 3.58 24.50
N ASN A 514 -37.42 3.20 24.15
CA ASN A 514 -38.12 2.09 24.81
C ASN A 514 -37.42 0.74 24.60
N LYS A 515 -36.85 0.50 23.41
CA LYS A 515 -36.06 -0.72 23.14
C LYS A 515 -34.76 -0.70 23.91
N SER A 516 -34.08 0.44 23.92
CA SER A 516 -32.84 0.62 24.69
C SER A 516 -33.04 0.33 26.17
N PHE A 517 -34.13 0.86 26.73
CA PHE A 517 -34.54 0.61 28.11
C PHE A 517 -34.79 -0.87 28.39
N ARG A 518 -35.55 -1.55 27.54
CA ARG A 518 -35.84 -2.99 27.67
C ARG A 518 -34.58 -3.85 27.56
N HIS A 519 -33.65 -3.51 26.68
CA HIS A 519 -32.37 -4.22 26.57
C HIS A 519 -31.53 -4.07 27.84
N ARG A 520 -31.45 -2.87 28.44
CA ARG A 520 -30.76 -2.68 29.72
C ARG A 520 -31.39 -3.49 30.86
N LEU A 521 -32.71 -3.60 30.92
CA LEU A 521 -33.39 -4.44 31.91
C LEU A 521 -33.16 -5.95 31.67
N LEU A 522 -33.08 -6.38 30.42
CA LEU A 522 -32.70 -7.77 30.09
C LEU A 522 -31.25 -8.06 30.44
N LEU A 523 -30.34 -7.11 30.18
CA LEU A 523 -28.94 -7.21 30.54
C LEU A 523 -28.79 -7.27 32.06
N MET A 524 -29.44 -6.38 32.81
CA MET A 524 -29.48 -6.41 34.29
C MET A 524 -29.84 -7.79 34.83
N ARG A 525 -30.79 -8.49 34.19
CA ARG A 525 -31.19 -9.83 34.59
C ARG A 525 -30.11 -10.88 34.36
N SER A 526 -29.40 -10.82 33.23
CA SER A 526 -28.45 -11.85 32.81
C SER A 526 -26.99 -11.55 33.17
N TYR A 527 -26.66 -10.32 33.56
CA TYR A 527 -25.29 -9.89 33.78
C TYR A 527 -24.67 -10.61 35.00
N THR A 528 -23.45 -11.13 34.80
CA THR A 528 -22.75 -12.05 35.73
C THR A 528 -21.96 -11.34 36.82
N LEU A 529 -21.74 -10.04 36.67
CA LEU A 529 -21.11 -9.20 37.69
C LEU A 529 -22.17 -8.38 38.44
N PRO A 530 -21.96 -8.08 39.74
CA PRO A 530 -22.87 -7.22 40.48
C PRO A 530 -22.84 -5.80 39.90
N LEU A 531 -24.01 -5.25 39.57
CA LEU A 531 -24.12 -3.86 39.07
C LEU A 531 -23.96 -2.81 40.17
N SER A 532 -24.00 -3.21 41.45
CA SER A 532 -23.96 -2.32 42.60
C SER A 532 -23.22 -2.94 43.81
N ASP A 533 -22.52 -2.11 44.62
CA ASP A 533 -21.90 -2.48 45.90
C ASP A 533 -21.48 -1.23 46.74
N GLN A 534 -21.02 -1.29 48.00
CA GLN A 534 -20.96 -2.39 48.95
C GLN A 534 -22.34 -2.66 49.56
N SER A 535 -22.84 -3.83 49.21
CA SER A 535 -23.98 -4.53 49.82
C SER A 535 -25.33 -3.82 49.85
N ILE A 536 -25.43 -2.79 49.01
CA ILE A 536 -26.43 -2.69 47.92
C ILE A 536 -26.09 -1.59 46.93
N SER A 537 -25.25 -0.66 47.36
CA SER A 537 -25.33 0.74 47.02
C SER A 537 -25.23 1.05 45.53
N LEU A 538 -26.15 1.90 45.07
CA LEU A 538 -25.90 2.77 43.91
C LEU A 538 -24.91 3.83 44.41
N GLY A 539 -23.61 3.55 44.28
CA GLY A 539 -22.54 4.46 44.71
C GLY A 539 -22.63 5.84 44.05
N ASN A 540 -21.95 6.82 44.64
CA ASN A 540 -21.79 8.17 44.06
C ASN A 540 -21.25 8.03 42.61
N PRO A 541 -21.86 8.65 41.57
CA PRO A 541 -21.44 8.49 40.18
C PRO A 541 -19.95 8.82 39.94
N LEU A 542 -19.33 9.60 40.81
CA LEU A 542 -17.93 10.01 40.73
C LEU A 542 -16.91 8.93 41.16
N ASN A 543 -17.34 7.81 41.79
CA ASN A 543 -16.43 6.76 42.30
C ASN A 543 -16.67 5.36 41.70
N GLN A 544 -17.42 5.24 40.60
CA GLN A 544 -17.50 3.99 39.82
C GLN A 544 -16.21 3.80 39.00
N SER A 545 -15.08 3.57 39.65
CA SER A 545 -13.89 3.10 38.95
C SER A 545 -14.12 1.64 38.51
N ASN A 546 -14.40 1.48 37.21
CA ASN A 546 -14.28 0.24 36.40
C ASN A 546 -15.43 -0.77 36.32
N LEU A 547 -16.58 -0.63 37.01
CA LEU A 547 -17.43 -1.84 37.17
C LEU A 547 -18.44 -2.20 36.07
N THR A 548 -19.05 -1.32 35.28
CA THR A 548 -19.81 -1.69 34.05
C THR A 548 -20.19 -0.42 33.27
N GLN A 549 -19.59 -0.15 32.11
CA GLN A 549 -19.74 1.15 31.45
C GLN A 549 -21.12 1.44 30.81
N TRP A 550 -21.94 0.42 30.57
CA TRP A 550 -23.25 0.57 29.92
C TRP A 550 -24.42 0.76 30.89
N TYR A 551 -24.24 0.43 32.18
CA TYR A 551 -25.28 0.49 33.20
C TYR A 551 -25.48 1.92 33.71
N ILE A 552 -26.73 2.34 33.81
CA ILE A 552 -27.15 3.66 34.31
C ILE A 552 -28.36 3.42 35.21
N PRO A 553 -28.47 4.05 36.40
CA PRO A 553 -29.63 3.93 37.25
C PRO A 553 -30.94 4.25 36.51
N VAL A 554 -32.01 3.51 36.79
CA VAL A 554 -33.29 3.62 36.07
C VAL A 554 -33.92 5.01 36.26
N SER A 555 -33.73 5.64 37.42
CA SER A 555 -34.16 7.01 37.66
C SER A 555 -33.51 8.01 36.70
N ASP A 556 -32.23 7.81 36.40
CA ASP A 556 -31.43 8.71 35.56
C ASP A 556 -31.68 8.43 34.07
N LEU A 557 -31.96 7.16 33.73
CA LEU A 557 -32.44 6.78 32.40
C LEU A 557 -33.79 7.43 32.07
N ALA A 558 -34.64 7.70 33.05
CA ALA A 558 -35.96 8.27 32.80
C ALA A 558 -35.87 9.62 32.07
N THR A 559 -35.00 10.52 32.51
CA THR A 559 -34.76 11.80 31.81
C THR A 559 -33.95 11.57 30.55
N ARG A 560 -32.82 10.85 30.62
CA ARG A 560 -31.94 10.62 29.46
C ARG A 560 -32.66 10.06 28.23
N LEU A 561 -33.64 9.16 28.42
CA LEU A 561 -34.32 8.47 27.31
C LEU A 561 -35.64 9.11 26.88
N PHE A 562 -36.38 9.71 27.83
CA PHE A 562 -37.76 10.13 27.58
C PHE A 562 -37.99 11.63 27.75
N GLU A 563 -36.97 12.39 28.15
CA GLU A 563 -37.02 13.84 28.09
C GLU A 563 -37.02 14.29 26.63
N LYS A 564 -38.13 14.88 26.21
CA LYS A 564 -38.18 15.61 24.95
C LYS A 564 -37.39 16.90 25.20
N HIS A 565 -36.38 17.19 24.37
CA HIS A 565 -35.79 18.52 24.27
C HIS A 565 -36.88 19.48 23.78
N LEU A 566 -37.71 19.92 24.72
CA LEU A 566 -38.67 20.97 24.51
C LEU A 566 -37.86 22.27 24.55
N ASP A 567 -37.86 23.01 23.45
CA ASP A 567 -37.77 24.46 23.52
C ASP A 567 -39.00 24.94 24.31
N VAL A 568 -38.97 24.76 25.63
CA VAL A 568 -39.99 25.26 26.54
C VAL A 568 -39.88 26.77 26.46
N LYS A 569 -40.60 27.37 25.51
CA LYS A 569 -40.76 28.81 25.46
C LYS A 569 -41.28 29.21 26.84
N LEU A 570 -40.57 30.11 27.52
CA LEU A 570 -40.93 30.64 28.85
C LEU A 570 -42.34 31.26 28.92
N THR A 571 -43.06 31.30 27.79
CA THR A 571 -44.45 31.73 27.61
C THR A 571 -45.50 30.64 27.85
N GLU A 572 -45.15 29.35 27.99
CA GLU A 572 -46.16 28.30 28.24
C GLU A 572 -46.74 28.33 29.67
N PRO A 573 -48.02 27.96 29.90
CA PRO A 573 -48.61 27.87 31.24
C PRO A 573 -47.86 26.91 32.18
N ALA A 574 -47.79 27.24 33.48
CA ALA A 574 -47.06 26.45 34.49
C ALA A 574 -47.51 24.97 34.58
N GLU A 575 -48.80 24.69 34.35
CA GLU A 575 -49.33 23.32 34.34
C GLU A 575 -48.81 22.49 33.18
N ASN A 576 -48.60 23.09 32.01
CA ASN A 576 -48.06 22.40 30.83
C ASN A 576 -46.57 22.10 31.02
N ARG A 577 -45.82 23.03 31.64
CA ARG A 577 -44.42 22.80 32.03
C ARG A 577 -44.30 21.66 33.05
N LEU A 578 -45.17 21.62 34.06
CA LEU A 578 -45.17 20.55 35.06
C LEU A 578 -45.49 19.20 34.42
N LYS A 579 -46.48 19.13 33.52
CA LYS A 579 -46.79 17.90 32.77
C LYS A 579 -45.61 17.45 31.91
N ALA A 580 -44.94 18.38 31.22
CA ALA A 580 -43.76 18.09 30.41
C ALA A 580 -42.59 17.53 31.25
N LEU A 581 -42.35 18.10 32.44
CA LEU A 581 -41.33 17.60 33.38
C LEU A 581 -41.69 16.25 34.02
N MET A 582 -42.98 15.93 34.13
CA MET A 582 -43.48 14.66 34.65
C MET A 582 -43.41 13.52 33.64
N GLU A 583 -43.62 13.82 32.36
CA GLU A 583 -43.78 12.85 31.27
C GLU A 583 -42.66 11.80 31.20
N PRO A 584 -41.36 12.14 31.35
CA PRO A 584 -40.28 11.15 31.27
C PRO A 584 -40.37 10.09 32.36
N TYR A 585 -40.71 10.49 33.58
CA TYR A 585 -40.87 9.60 34.72
C TYR A 585 -42.15 8.76 34.62
N VAL A 586 -43.24 9.33 34.08
CA VAL A 586 -44.47 8.57 33.81
C VAL A 586 -44.20 7.50 32.75
N THR A 587 -43.52 7.86 31.66
CA THR A 587 -43.15 6.94 30.58
C THR A 587 -42.25 5.82 31.09
N CYS A 588 -41.18 6.16 31.83
CA CYS A 588 -40.28 5.18 32.45
C CYS A 588 -41.03 4.23 33.41
N THR A 589 -41.91 4.77 34.26
CA THR A 589 -42.74 3.96 35.18
C THR A 589 -43.61 2.97 34.41
N ASN A 590 -44.26 3.40 33.33
CA ASN A 590 -45.10 2.55 32.51
C ASN A 590 -44.31 1.47 31.78
N GLU A 591 -43.18 1.83 31.15
CA GLU A 591 -42.30 0.88 30.46
C GLU A 591 -41.69 -0.15 31.42
N LEU A 592 -41.28 0.26 32.63
CA LEU A 592 -40.76 -0.65 33.64
C LEU A 592 -41.85 -1.62 34.14
N ALA A 593 -43.07 -1.12 34.36
CA ALA A 593 -44.22 -1.95 34.72
C ALA A 593 -44.59 -2.93 33.60
N GLU A 594 -44.60 -2.47 32.35
CA GLU A 594 -44.83 -3.31 31.17
C GLU A 594 -43.76 -4.39 31.03
N PHE A 595 -42.49 -4.04 31.25
CA PHE A 595 -41.39 -5.00 31.25
C PHE A 595 -41.61 -6.06 32.33
N CYS A 596 -41.79 -5.67 33.59
CA CYS A 596 -42.02 -6.61 34.70
C CYS A 596 -43.21 -7.53 34.40
N LEU A 597 -44.30 -6.96 33.91
CA LEU A 597 -45.49 -7.71 33.52
C LEU A 597 -45.20 -8.70 32.39
N SER A 598 -44.40 -8.33 31.39
CA SER A 598 -44.04 -9.20 30.27
C SER A 598 -43.27 -10.44 30.71
N ARG A 599 -42.42 -10.31 31.74
CA ARG A 599 -41.63 -11.41 32.31
C ARG A 599 -42.47 -12.40 33.11
N LEU A 600 -43.59 -11.94 33.67
CA LEU A 600 -44.51 -12.75 34.47
C LEU A 600 -45.59 -13.47 33.64
N ARG A 601 -45.60 -13.31 32.31
CA ARG A 601 -46.56 -13.97 31.41
C ARG A 601 -46.13 -15.39 31.06
N LEU A 602 -47.10 -16.20 30.66
CA LEU A 602 -46.84 -17.46 29.98
C LEU A 602 -46.17 -17.20 28.62
N ARG A 603 -45.34 -18.15 28.19
CA ARG A 603 -44.71 -18.13 26.86
C ARG A 603 -45.78 -18.20 25.77
N LYS A 604 -45.44 -17.72 24.58
CA LYS A 604 -46.37 -17.70 23.45
C LYS A 604 -46.81 -19.15 23.12
N GLY A 605 -48.12 -19.40 23.11
CA GLY A 605 -48.71 -20.72 22.85
C GLY A 605 -49.01 -21.53 24.10
N GLU A 606 -48.45 -21.17 25.26
CA GLU A 606 -48.68 -21.87 26.52
C GLU A 606 -50.00 -21.48 27.17
N LYS A 607 -50.62 -22.45 27.85
CA LYS A 607 -51.86 -22.27 28.62
C LYS A 607 -51.75 -23.00 29.95
N ALA A 608 -52.30 -22.40 31.00
CA ALA A 608 -52.47 -23.05 32.28
C ALA A 608 -53.42 -24.25 32.14
N ARG A 609 -53.06 -25.39 32.72
CA ARG A 609 -53.90 -26.59 32.83
C ARG A 609 -54.38 -26.70 34.27
N ASP A 610 -55.66 -26.99 34.48
CA ASP A 610 -56.25 -27.12 35.82
C ASP A 610 -55.98 -25.94 36.76
N LYS A 611 -55.99 -24.72 36.20
CA LYS A 611 -55.73 -23.45 36.90
C LYS A 611 -54.31 -23.31 37.47
N GLN A 612 -53.36 -24.13 37.05
CA GLN A 612 -51.94 -24.01 37.37
C GLN A 612 -51.08 -24.06 36.10
N TYR A 613 -49.86 -23.55 36.19
CA TYR A 613 -48.87 -23.66 35.13
C TYR A 613 -47.54 -24.14 35.71
N THR A 614 -46.70 -24.73 34.87
CA THR A 614 -45.36 -25.17 35.29
C THR A 614 -44.30 -24.10 35.01
N THR A 615 -43.15 -24.22 35.65
CA THR A 615 -42.03 -23.27 35.49
C THR A 615 -41.56 -23.14 34.04
N GLU A 616 -41.71 -24.18 33.22
CA GLU A 616 -41.31 -24.20 31.82
C GLU A 616 -42.26 -23.36 30.94
N GLN A 617 -43.52 -23.22 31.37
CA GLN A 617 -44.55 -22.49 30.63
C GLN A 617 -44.47 -20.97 30.82
N ILE A 618 -43.72 -20.48 31.82
CA ILE A 618 -43.56 -19.05 32.12
C ILE A 618 -42.31 -18.46 31.46
N VAL A 619 -42.37 -17.17 31.13
CA VAL A 619 -41.24 -16.43 30.53
C VAL A 619 -40.06 -16.33 31.52
N GLU A 620 -40.31 -15.96 32.77
CA GLU A 620 -39.30 -15.98 33.84
C GLU A 620 -39.37 -17.26 34.68
N GLN A 621 -38.36 -18.12 34.51
CA GLN A 621 -38.27 -19.40 35.19
C GLN A 621 -37.80 -19.26 36.65
N SER A 622 -36.99 -18.25 36.97
CA SER A 622 -36.50 -18.05 38.34
C SER A 622 -37.60 -17.50 39.24
N SER A 623 -37.96 -18.23 40.31
CA SER A 623 -38.94 -17.76 41.28
C SER A 623 -38.47 -16.48 41.98
N VAL A 624 -37.18 -16.36 42.29
CA VAL A 624 -36.56 -15.14 42.85
C VAL A 624 -36.86 -13.92 41.98
N TRP A 625 -36.65 -14.01 40.67
CA TRP A 625 -36.96 -12.91 39.75
C TRP A 625 -38.46 -12.65 39.61
N ARG A 626 -39.31 -13.69 39.64
CA ARG A 626 -40.77 -13.50 39.67
C ARG A 626 -41.22 -12.72 40.90
N GLN A 627 -40.65 -13.02 42.07
CA GLN A 627 -40.89 -12.26 43.30
C GLN A 627 -40.41 -10.79 43.14
N GLY A 628 -39.22 -10.58 42.58
CA GLY A 628 -38.67 -9.26 42.29
C GLY A 628 -39.56 -8.40 41.40
N TYR A 629 -40.04 -8.95 40.28
CA TYR A 629 -40.95 -8.24 39.37
C TYR A 629 -42.28 -7.87 40.04
N LEU A 630 -42.84 -8.72 40.91
CA LEU A 630 -44.05 -8.41 41.66
C LEU A 630 -43.81 -7.33 42.73
N LYS A 631 -42.66 -7.34 43.41
CA LYS A 631 -42.28 -6.28 44.34
C LYS A 631 -42.06 -4.96 43.60
N ALA A 632 -41.38 -4.96 42.46
CA ALA A 632 -41.23 -3.78 41.59
C ALA A 632 -42.59 -3.20 41.18
N LEU A 633 -43.54 -4.02 40.70
CA LEU A 633 -44.91 -3.59 40.38
C LEU A 633 -45.65 -2.99 41.58
N THR A 634 -45.43 -3.53 42.78
CA THR A 634 -46.01 -3.01 44.04
C THR A 634 -45.51 -1.60 44.37
N GLU A 635 -44.22 -1.34 44.13
CA GLU A 635 -43.61 -0.03 44.37
C GLU A 635 -44.09 1.00 43.34
N LEU A 636 -44.07 0.66 42.05
CA LEU A 636 -44.52 1.53 40.96
C LEU A 636 -45.99 1.92 41.09
N GLY A 637 -46.85 1.01 41.56
CA GLY A 637 -48.25 1.30 41.89
C GLY A 637 -49.14 1.64 40.69
N VAL A 638 -48.70 1.35 39.46
CA VAL A 638 -49.46 1.55 38.22
C VAL A 638 -50.18 0.28 37.79
N ASP A 639 -51.38 0.43 37.20
CA ASP A 639 -52.23 -0.70 36.81
C ASP A 639 -52.32 -0.94 35.29
N LEU A 640 -51.73 -0.05 34.48
CA LEU A 640 -51.69 -0.11 33.01
C LEU A 640 -53.07 -0.44 32.39
N ASN A 641 -54.08 0.36 32.72
CA ASN A 641 -55.48 0.18 32.28
C ASN A 641 -56.05 -1.20 32.66
N GLY A 642 -55.73 -1.67 33.87
CA GLY A 642 -56.26 -2.91 34.41
C GLY A 642 -55.49 -4.18 34.03
N LYS A 643 -54.38 -4.05 33.29
CA LYS A 643 -53.57 -5.21 32.88
C LYS A 643 -52.80 -5.80 34.05
N VAL A 644 -52.28 -4.96 34.96
CA VAL A 644 -51.42 -5.43 36.06
C VAL A 644 -52.23 -6.21 37.08
N HIS A 645 -53.32 -5.67 37.62
CA HIS A 645 -54.09 -6.38 38.64
C HIS A 645 -54.69 -7.70 38.14
N LYS A 646 -55.08 -7.77 36.85
CA LYS A 646 -55.58 -9.02 36.23
C LYS A 646 -54.49 -10.08 36.18
N ALA A 647 -53.29 -9.71 35.72
CA ALA A 647 -52.18 -10.66 35.65
C ALA A 647 -51.69 -11.08 37.04
N VAL A 648 -51.58 -10.15 37.99
CA VAL A 648 -51.19 -10.45 39.37
C VAL A 648 -52.23 -11.35 40.06
N TYR A 649 -53.52 -11.14 39.78
CA TYR A 649 -54.58 -12.04 40.26
C TYR A 649 -54.41 -13.47 39.71
N PHE A 650 -54.09 -13.61 38.42
CA PHE A 650 -53.79 -14.92 37.81
C PHE A 650 -52.58 -15.59 38.47
N ILE A 651 -51.48 -14.86 38.66
CA ILE A 651 -50.25 -15.37 39.30
C ILE A 651 -50.52 -15.82 40.73
N LYS A 652 -51.24 -15.01 41.51
CA LYS A 652 -51.66 -15.34 42.88
C LYS A 652 -52.36 -16.71 42.99
N GLN A 653 -53.12 -17.10 41.96
CA GLN A 653 -53.86 -18.37 41.97
C GLN A 653 -53.07 -19.53 41.39
N SER A 654 -52.16 -19.26 40.45
CA SER A 654 -51.71 -20.26 39.47
C SER A 654 -50.18 -20.48 39.44
N ASP A 655 -49.37 -19.61 40.05
CA ASP A 655 -47.90 -19.77 40.07
C ASP A 655 -47.52 -21.05 40.83
N PRO A 656 -46.55 -21.85 40.34
CA PRO A 656 -46.13 -23.07 41.00
C PRO A 656 -45.50 -22.80 42.38
N ASP A 657 -44.87 -21.65 42.59
CA ASP A 657 -44.14 -21.30 43.81
C ASP A 657 -45.04 -20.60 44.86
N PRO A 658 -45.15 -21.12 46.09
CA PRO A 658 -46.00 -20.55 47.14
C PRO A 658 -45.57 -19.14 47.60
N ASP A 659 -44.29 -18.82 47.58
CA ASP A 659 -43.77 -17.52 47.99
C ASP A 659 -44.11 -16.46 46.94
N VAL A 660 -44.03 -16.84 45.65
CA VAL A 660 -44.49 -15.99 44.55
C VAL A 660 -45.98 -15.69 44.67
N ARG A 661 -46.82 -16.69 44.98
CA ARG A 661 -48.27 -16.49 45.21
C ARG A 661 -48.55 -15.54 46.39
N THR A 662 -47.76 -15.62 47.45
CA THR A 662 -47.88 -14.76 48.63
C THR A 662 -47.59 -13.31 48.27
N ILE A 663 -46.48 -13.04 47.59
CA ILE A 663 -46.10 -11.69 47.14
C ILE A 663 -47.12 -11.15 46.11
N ALA A 664 -47.64 -11.99 45.23
CA ALA A 664 -48.70 -11.60 44.30
C ALA A 664 -49.98 -11.15 45.03
N SER A 665 -50.30 -11.76 46.19
CA SER A 665 -51.44 -11.33 47.02
C SER A 665 -51.25 -9.92 47.60
N GLU A 666 -50.02 -9.57 48.01
CA GLU A 666 -49.66 -8.22 48.46
C GLU A 666 -49.73 -7.23 47.30
N CYS A 667 -49.11 -7.57 46.16
CA CYS A 667 -49.09 -6.74 44.96
C CYS A 667 -50.52 -6.45 44.47
N TYR A 668 -51.41 -7.45 44.44
CA TYR A 668 -52.80 -7.28 44.02
C TYR A 668 -53.54 -6.26 44.90
N LYS A 669 -53.36 -6.33 46.22
CA LYS A 669 -53.98 -5.38 47.17
C LYS A 669 -53.42 -3.97 46.98
N ALA A 670 -52.11 -3.84 46.75
CA ALA A 670 -51.44 -2.56 46.60
C ALA A 670 -51.81 -1.84 45.30
N VAL A 671 -51.74 -2.53 44.15
CA VAL A 671 -52.05 -1.97 42.82
C VAL A 671 -53.50 -1.49 42.75
N ARG A 672 -54.44 -2.26 43.32
CA ARG A 672 -55.88 -1.90 43.37
C ARG A 672 -56.19 -0.69 44.25
N ARG A 673 -55.36 -0.41 45.26
CA ARG A 673 -55.52 0.75 46.17
C ARG A 673 -54.84 2.01 45.64
N LYS A 674 -53.68 1.88 45.00
CA LYS A 674 -52.84 3.01 44.55
C LYS A 674 -53.31 3.67 43.25
N THR A 675 -54.15 3.02 42.44
CA THR A 675 -54.61 3.51 41.12
C THR A 675 -55.40 4.83 41.16
N LYS A 676 -55.78 5.34 42.34
CA LYS A 676 -56.63 6.52 42.53
C LYS A 676 -55.88 7.78 42.99
N LYS A 677 -54.54 7.77 43.06
CA LYS A 677 -53.74 8.93 43.51
C LYS A 677 -53.10 9.67 42.34
N ASN A 678 -53.24 11.00 42.32
CA ASN A 678 -52.42 11.87 41.48
C ASN A 678 -50.98 11.84 42.02
N SER A 679 -50.05 11.30 41.24
CA SER A 679 -48.65 11.15 41.65
C SER A 679 -47.85 12.41 41.32
N THR A 680 -46.98 12.85 42.21
CA THR A 680 -46.04 13.97 41.96
C THR A 680 -44.72 13.45 41.35
N ILE A 681 -43.87 14.33 40.80
CA ILE A 681 -42.53 13.96 40.31
C ILE A 681 -41.71 13.20 41.38
N PRO A 682 -41.60 13.68 42.64
CA PRO A 682 -40.93 12.92 43.69
C PRO A 682 -41.54 11.54 43.96
N ASP A 683 -42.86 11.40 43.86
CA ASP A 683 -43.51 10.10 44.07
C ASP A 683 -43.15 9.10 42.97
N LEU A 684 -43.11 9.54 41.71
CA LEU A 684 -42.70 8.73 40.57
C LEU A 684 -41.24 8.28 40.69
N LYS A 685 -40.33 9.23 40.98
CA LYS A 685 -38.91 8.93 41.20
C LYS A 685 -38.68 7.93 42.33
N ARG A 686 -39.34 8.12 43.48
CA ARG A 686 -39.27 7.17 44.61
C ARG A 686 -39.77 5.78 44.21
N GLY A 687 -40.85 5.70 43.44
CA GLY A 687 -41.39 4.45 42.91
C GLY A 687 -40.38 3.73 42.00
N ILE A 688 -39.74 4.47 41.08
CA ILE A 688 -38.71 3.95 40.18
C ILE A 688 -37.49 3.44 40.96
N ILE A 689 -36.94 4.25 41.87
CA ILE A 689 -35.78 3.88 42.71
C ILE A 689 -36.09 2.62 43.54
N ALA A 690 -37.27 2.56 44.15
CA ALA A 690 -37.69 1.41 44.95
C ALA A 690 -37.88 0.14 44.10
N ALA A 691 -38.40 0.29 42.89
CA ALA A 691 -38.57 -0.82 41.95
C ALA A 691 -37.22 -1.37 41.47
N GLU A 692 -36.30 -0.49 41.05
CA GLU A 692 -34.94 -0.85 40.65
C GLU A 692 -34.20 -1.57 41.78
N TRP A 693 -34.31 -1.07 43.02
CA TRP A 693 -33.68 -1.69 44.18
C TRP A 693 -34.07 -3.16 44.37
N TRP A 694 -35.34 -3.52 44.15
CA TRP A 694 -35.79 -4.91 44.20
C TRP A 694 -35.16 -5.76 43.09
N LEU A 695 -35.01 -5.22 41.88
CA LEU A 695 -34.37 -5.92 40.76
C LEU A 695 -32.88 -6.18 41.02
N LEU A 696 -32.16 -5.20 41.60
CA LEU A 696 -30.76 -5.35 41.99
C LEU A 696 -30.57 -6.40 43.10
N ILE A 697 -31.50 -6.48 44.07
CA ILE A 697 -31.52 -7.55 45.07
C ILE A 697 -31.67 -8.92 44.39
N CYS A 698 -32.61 -9.05 43.46
CA CYS A 698 -32.80 -10.30 42.74
C CYS A 698 -31.58 -10.71 41.92
N GLN A 699 -30.92 -9.75 41.25
CA GLN A 699 -29.66 -10.02 40.55
C GLN A 699 -28.62 -10.58 41.51
N ARG A 700 -28.42 -9.91 42.65
CA ARG A 700 -27.41 -10.31 43.64
C ARG A 700 -27.69 -11.69 44.25
N GLN A 701 -28.95 -11.99 44.55
CA GLN A 701 -29.37 -13.33 44.99
C GLN A 701 -29.12 -14.38 43.92
N ASN A 702 -29.41 -14.07 42.67
CA ASN A 702 -29.18 -14.97 41.54
C ASN A 702 -27.68 -15.24 41.30
N LEU A 703 -26.81 -14.30 41.65
CA LEU A 703 -25.35 -14.46 41.65
C LEU A 703 -24.81 -15.21 42.88
N GLY A 704 -25.68 -15.62 43.81
CA GLY A 704 -25.27 -16.32 45.04
C GLY A 704 -24.49 -15.45 46.03
N MET A 705 -24.59 -14.12 45.91
CA MET A 705 -23.81 -13.18 46.73
C MET A 705 -24.56 -12.77 48.00
N ALA A 706 -23.82 -12.58 49.10
CA ALA A 706 -24.38 -12.12 50.37
C ALA A 706 -24.95 -10.69 50.26
N ILE A 707 -26.09 -10.46 50.92
CA ILE A 707 -26.79 -9.17 50.99
C ILE A 707 -26.75 -8.65 52.43
N ASN A 708 -26.21 -7.45 52.64
CA ASN A 708 -26.34 -6.75 53.91
C ASN A 708 -27.68 -6.03 53.92
N HIS A 709 -28.70 -6.70 54.46
CA HIS A 709 -30.07 -6.18 54.46
C HIS A 709 -30.24 -4.87 55.23
N GLU A 710 -29.37 -4.55 56.18
CA GLU A 710 -29.45 -3.31 56.96
C GLU A 710 -28.95 -2.12 56.15
N ASP A 711 -27.74 -2.21 55.62
CA ASP A 711 -27.15 -1.17 54.75
C ASP A 711 -27.98 -1.01 53.47
N ALA A 712 -28.33 -2.14 52.84
CA ALA A 712 -29.69 -2.50 52.43
C ALA A 712 -30.79 -1.42 52.38
N LEU A 713 -31.40 -1.29 53.54
CA LEU A 713 -32.56 -0.44 53.71
C LEU A 713 -32.12 1.01 53.91
N LYS A 714 -30.93 1.23 54.48
CA LYS A 714 -30.37 2.56 54.72
C LYS A 714 -30.12 3.31 53.41
N THR A 715 -29.45 2.72 52.44
CA THR A 715 -29.18 3.40 51.15
C THR A 715 -30.47 3.62 50.37
N ARG A 716 -31.38 2.64 50.34
CA ARG A 716 -32.70 2.83 49.72
C ARG A 716 -33.45 4.03 50.32
N ARG A 717 -33.49 4.15 51.65
CA ARG A 717 -34.12 5.29 52.33
C ARG A 717 -33.43 6.61 52.00
N ASN A 718 -32.11 6.63 51.88
CA ASN A 718 -31.36 7.84 51.53
C ASN A 718 -31.67 8.31 50.10
N LEU A 719 -31.69 7.40 49.12
CA LEU A 719 -32.06 7.72 47.73
C LEU A 719 -33.50 8.22 47.63
N MET A 720 -34.44 7.65 48.40
CA MET A 720 -35.84 8.10 48.40
C MET A 720 -36.07 9.46 49.08
N ARG A 721 -35.16 9.89 49.98
CA ARG A 721 -35.21 11.21 50.64
C ARG A 721 -34.83 12.33 49.68
N ASN A 722 -33.85 12.08 48.80
CA ASN A 722 -33.37 12.99 47.78
C ASN A 722 -33.45 12.34 46.37
N PRO A 723 -34.67 12.10 45.85
CA PRO A 723 -34.90 11.30 44.65
C PRO A 723 -34.71 12.06 43.32
#